data_AF-A0A1M3BLT3-F1
#
_entry.id   AF-A0A1M3BLT3-F1
#
_cell.length_a   1.000
_cell.length_b   1.000
_cell.length_c   1.000
_cell.angle_alpha   90.00
_cell.angle_beta   90.00
_cell.angle_gamma   90.00
#
_symmetry.space_group_name_H-M   'P 1'
#
loop_
_entity.id
_entity.type
_entity.pdbx_description
1 polymer ?
#
loop_
_entity_poly.entity_id
_entity_poly.type
_entity_poly.pdbx_seq_one_letter_code
_entity_poly.pdbx_strand_id
1 'polypeptide(L)'
;MVEVPGGTTEDVNYLWTSDDGGKKFTGPGLTSTMDYYGGATVYGNPASIGIFGSTGELIGGEKTIGHVFFQEARAGTFAPAGARVDLGRGKNDLLARRQIVADGDRPLVAFDDLKDVIVREYKGKGDIDDAANWSTSKFPGVDPSLASGPHGTWLTYYPAGHSHPGPHFDPADLFPGAVVVKLVDGRRSGPAAPVFPNLLVGAEDQLAEAADGELVAGWVMKGDDEDEYRHLMVSTSNDGRHWSKPQQLYEAGRQDAVSGLQIGVGPDGGGLAVFVHGGTGGGPLNVGKIFGIGGQVTAVPFGPRGSTGKKGLGTSGSGHSGCLDIRFGAVHAHVDFGCFLQLIDKKHPSGDASIAYGGVHVNGLEVRPDSPGAAIVIDDSAHTIESTGGNASILLQHPGVPEVKLWDGPLHAVLGKRDNVGDPLFIMPMSAFQANVLGFEPLGTPVATIGTESVSIPLSLKMPGYLGVTGAATLTANMAEDLQRPSLHIAIPDIVLAGVELRGGGIDWAGPEDQWTGTGELEMQPGAGAAGLDVHGAQIAFDPGDFASGSFTTAPYPGTPIYHDAYLENLTAAFNLHPPPSLTGNAEIGAVAHGGGVYSLEATGPLSTSFGNPSTMNVEGEGAIYGVPLTSARATFTTAGTFHETGVLGLDQGGLTIGGTVDANTDLAAGTTSGTIGGGFSFAGQSVEQTLPFNDTGFAYCKEVGPLSVGFLFKWEGGVTVYPTGCASAIAGSGATATHD
;
A
#
# COMPACT_ATOMS: atom_id res chain seq x y z
N MET A 1 -10.38 -11.52 20.36
CA MET A 1 -9.15 -10.96 19.77
C MET A 1 -9.49 -10.10 18.57
N VAL A 2 -9.00 -8.86 18.58
CA VAL A 2 -9.12 -7.84 17.54
C VAL A 2 -7.75 -7.63 16.92
N GLU A 3 -7.68 -7.51 15.59
CA GLU A 3 -6.44 -7.21 14.88
C GLU A 3 -6.12 -5.72 15.03
N VAL A 4 -4.88 -5.43 15.42
CA VAL A 4 -4.38 -4.09 15.69
C VAL A 4 -2.95 -3.97 15.18
N PRO A 5 -2.42 -2.75 15.00
CA PRO A 5 -1.02 -2.57 14.65
C PRO A 5 -0.12 -3.29 15.65
N GLY A 6 0.70 -4.23 15.17
CA GLY A 6 1.63 -5.00 16.00
C GLY A 6 1.09 -6.33 16.56
N GLY A 7 -0.13 -6.76 16.23
CA GLY A 7 -0.62 -8.11 16.55
C GLY A 7 -2.12 -8.21 16.77
N THR A 8 -2.54 -9.21 17.55
CA THR A 8 -3.93 -9.34 18.00
C THR A 8 -4.00 -9.16 19.50
N THR A 9 -5.02 -8.46 19.99
CA THR A 9 -5.23 -8.21 21.41
C THR A 9 -6.70 -8.41 21.78
N GLU A 10 -6.98 -8.66 23.06
CA GLU A 10 -8.35 -8.68 23.59
C GLU A 10 -8.74 -7.34 24.21
N ASP A 11 -7.76 -6.55 24.62
CA ASP A 11 -7.95 -5.24 25.25
C ASP A 11 -7.76 -4.16 24.18
N VAL A 12 -8.88 -3.57 23.74
CA VAL A 12 -8.92 -2.45 22.79
C VAL A 12 -9.87 -1.37 23.28
N ASN A 13 -9.45 -0.11 23.08
CA ASN A 13 -10.30 1.05 23.26
C ASN A 13 -10.91 1.46 21.94
N TYR A 14 -12.20 1.72 22.00
CA TYR A 14 -12.98 2.24 20.92
C TYR A 14 -13.44 3.66 21.27
N LEU A 15 -13.33 4.57 20.31
CA LEU A 15 -13.87 5.91 20.42
C LEU A 15 -15.11 6.04 19.53
N TRP A 16 -16.15 6.64 20.12
CA TRP A 16 -17.28 7.18 19.38
C TRP A 16 -17.27 8.69 19.54
N THR A 17 -17.41 9.41 18.43
CA THR A 17 -17.55 10.86 18.45
C THR A 17 -18.99 11.26 18.18
N SER A 18 -19.35 12.44 18.66
CA SER A 18 -20.62 13.07 18.35
C SER A 18 -20.40 14.54 18.07
N ASP A 19 -20.80 14.93 16.88
CA ASP A 19 -20.54 16.26 16.33
C ASP A 19 -21.82 17.11 16.37
N ASP A 20 -22.90 16.57 16.96
CA ASP A 20 -24.21 17.22 17.11
C ASP A 20 -24.68 17.31 18.57
N GLY A 21 -23.73 17.21 19.50
CA GLY A 21 -23.99 17.31 20.94
C GLY A 21 -24.65 16.06 21.53
N GLY A 22 -24.32 14.88 21.02
CA GLY A 22 -24.77 13.57 21.53
C GLY A 22 -26.09 13.07 20.95
N LYS A 23 -26.62 13.66 19.86
CA LYS A 23 -27.85 13.16 19.23
C LYS A 23 -27.57 11.98 18.30
N LYS A 24 -26.39 11.97 17.69
CA LYS A 24 -25.84 10.85 16.92
C LYS A 24 -24.42 10.61 17.36
N PHE A 25 -24.08 9.34 17.57
CA PHE A 25 -22.73 8.89 17.82
C PHE A 25 -22.27 8.10 16.63
N THR A 26 -21.00 8.28 16.28
CA THR A 26 -20.40 7.51 15.20
C THR A 26 -19.06 6.94 15.62
N GLY A 27 -18.76 5.76 15.09
CA GLY A 27 -17.68 4.89 15.49
C GLY A 27 -18.17 3.43 15.41
N PRO A 28 -17.42 2.48 15.94
CA PRO A 28 -16.20 2.69 16.75
C PRO A 28 -14.94 2.93 15.91
N GLY A 29 -14.10 3.90 16.30
CA GLY A 29 -12.71 3.96 15.88
C GLY A 29 -11.79 3.28 16.89
N LEU A 30 -10.82 2.49 16.43
CA LEU A 30 -9.86 1.78 17.30
C LEU A 30 -8.71 2.70 17.70
N THR A 31 -8.58 3.05 18.98
CA THR A 31 -7.64 4.11 19.40
C THR A 31 -6.44 3.59 20.19
N SER A 32 -6.59 2.55 21.01
CA SER A 32 -5.45 2.01 21.77
C SER A 32 -5.70 0.62 22.35
N THR A 33 -4.70 0.03 23.00
CA THR A 33 -4.79 -1.28 23.68
C THR A 33 -4.71 -1.20 25.21
N MET A 34 -5.09 -0.08 25.82
CA MET A 34 -5.03 0.07 27.28
C MET A 34 -6.33 -0.36 27.94
N ASP A 35 -6.23 -1.08 29.05
CA ASP A 35 -7.36 -1.30 29.95
C ASP A 35 -7.95 0.02 30.48
N TYR A 36 -9.16 0.36 30.03
CA TYR A 36 -9.88 1.59 30.37
C TYR A 36 -10.60 1.47 31.72
N TYR A 37 -9.93 1.89 32.79
CA TYR A 37 -10.56 1.94 34.11
C TYR A 37 -10.40 3.28 34.83
N GLY A 38 -9.56 4.19 34.34
CA GLY A 38 -9.33 5.52 34.90
C GLY A 38 -9.93 6.66 34.07
N GLY A 39 -10.70 6.33 33.03
CA GLY A 39 -11.33 7.31 32.16
C GLY A 39 -10.45 7.75 30.98
N ALA A 40 -11.00 8.63 30.16
CA ALA A 40 -10.26 9.38 29.16
C ALA A 40 -10.74 10.83 29.12
N THR A 41 -9.84 11.73 28.70
CA THR A 41 -10.13 13.14 28.49
C THR A 41 -9.50 13.61 27.19
N VAL A 42 -10.14 14.54 26.51
CA VAL A 42 -9.47 15.32 25.45
C VAL A 42 -8.66 16.43 26.13
N TYR A 43 -7.42 16.66 25.71
CA TYR A 43 -6.55 17.72 26.23
C TYR A 43 -5.60 18.25 25.14
N GLY A 44 -4.98 19.40 25.40
CA GLY A 44 -3.90 19.94 24.59
C GLY A 44 -4.38 20.74 23.36
N ASN A 45 -3.45 21.51 22.81
CA ASN A 45 -3.58 22.11 21.49
C ASN A 45 -2.28 21.82 20.71
N PRO A 46 -2.32 20.92 19.72
CA PRO A 46 -3.49 20.24 19.15
C PRO A 46 -4.12 19.20 20.09
N ALA A 47 -5.40 18.90 19.90
CA ALA A 47 -6.16 18.00 20.76
C ALA A 47 -5.68 16.55 20.67
N SER A 48 -5.43 15.94 21.83
CA SER A 48 -5.11 14.52 22.04
C SER A 48 -6.10 13.90 23.03
N ILE A 49 -6.25 12.58 23.01
CA ILE A 49 -7.03 11.83 24.00
C ILE A 49 -6.05 11.21 25.01
N GLY A 50 -6.13 11.66 26.26
CA GLY A 50 -5.42 11.04 27.36
C GLY A 50 -6.25 9.89 27.89
N ILE A 51 -5.72 8.68 27.84
CA ILE A 51 -6.34 7.48 28.40
C ILE A 51 -5.61 7.14 29.69
N PHE A 52 -6.37 6.93 30.75
CA PHE A 52 -5.82 6.55 32.05
C PHE A 52 -6.42 5.23 32.50
N GLY A 53 -5.57 4.33 32.97
CA GLY A 53 -5.98 2.95 33.20
C GLY A 53 -4.99 2.18 34.05
N SER A 54 -5.26 0.89 34.19
CA SER A 54 -4.37 -0.06 34.87
C SER A 54 -4.35 -1.32 34.03
N THR A 55 -3.19 -1.84 33.69
CA THR A 55 -3.12 -3.10 32.94
C THR A 55 -3.01 -4.26 33.91
N GLY A 56 -3.91 -5.24 33.79
CA GLY A 56 -3.79 -6.52 34.48
C GLY A 56 -2.72 -7.39 33.85
N GLU A 57 -1.46 -6.96 33.84
CA GLU A 57 -0.39 -7.71 33.20
C GLU A 57 -0.03 -8.94 34.07
N LEU A 58 -0.18 -10.15 33.49
CA LEU A 58 0.37 -11.39 34.05
C LEU A 58 1.89 -11.40 33.81
N ILE A 59 2.65 -10.58 34.55
CA ILE A 59 4.11 -10.68 34.52
C ILE A 59 4.49 -11.94 35.33
N GLY A 60 4.81 -13.04 34.63
CA GLY A 60 5.28 -14.27 35.27
C GLY A 60 4.20 -15.21 35.83
N GLY A 61 2.94 -15.06 35.40
CA GLY A 61 1.84 -15.94 35.83
C GLY A 61 1.14 -15.52 37.14
N GLU A 62 1.59 -14.44 37.78
CA GLU A 62 0.88 -13.79 38.88
C GLU A 62 0.23 -12.48 38.37
N LYS A 63 -1.09 -12.37 38.55
CA LYS A 63 -1.87 -11.18 38.16
C LYS A 63 -1.50 -10.04 39.09
N THR A 64 -0.60 -9.16 38.69
CA THR A 64 -0.13 -8.05 39.54
C THR A 64 -0.98 -6.82 39.26
N ILE A 65 -2.04 -6.59 40.04
CA ILE A 65 -2.89 -5.40 39.94
C ILE A 65 -2.25 -4.31 40.80
N GLY A 66 -1.29 -3.56 40.25
CA GLY A 66 -0.56 -2.54 41.05
C GLY A 66 -0.07 -1.29 40.32
N HIS A 67 -0.17 -1.22 39.00
CA HIS A 67 0.33 -0.09 38.21
C HIS A 67 -0.82 0.68 37.54
N VAL A 68 -0.73 2.00 37.57
CA VAL A 68 -1.58 2.89 36.74
C VAL A 68 -0.76 3.52 35.65
N PHE A 69 -1.30 3.45 34.45
CA PHE A 69 -0.67 3.93 33.25
C PHE A 69 -1.46 5.07 32.66
N PHE A 70 -0.74 6.08 32.20
CA PHE A 70 -1.25 7.04 31.24
C PHE A 70 -0.77 6.64 29.86
N GLN A 71 -1.61 6.87 28.85
CA GLN A 71 -1.15 6.89 27.48
C GLN A 71 -1.92 7.91 26.66
N GLU A 72 -1.19 8.58 25.80
CA GLU A 72 -1.73 9.49 24.82
C GLU A 72 -2.17 8.71 23.58
N ALA A 73 -3.42 8.88 23.18
CA ALA A 73 -3.92 8.51 21.87
C ALA A 73 -4.14 9.80 21.06
N ARG A 74 -3.35 10.01 20.02
CA ARG A 74 -3.46 11.19 19.15
C ARG A 74 -4.49 10.93 18.06
N ALA A 75 -5.09 12.01 17.56
CA ALA A 75 -6.03 11.93 16.45
C ALA A 75 -5.42 11.15 15.27
N GLY A 76 -6.21 10.29 14.62
CA GLY A 76 -5.80 9.45 13.48
C GLY A 76 -4.63 8.49 13.75
N THR A 77 -4.25 8.25 15.01
CA THR A 77 -3.19 7.29 15.35
C THR A 77 -3.69 6.23 16.31
N PHE A 78 -3.11 5.04 16.19
CA PHE A 78 -3.25 3.99 17.17
C PHE A 78 -2.13 4.08 18.22
N ALA A 79 -2.49 4.10 19.50
CA ALA A 79 -1.51 4.03 20.58
C ALA A 79 -1.27 2.55 21.01
N PRO A 80 -0.11 1.95 20.70
CA PRO A 80 0.17 0.55 21.04
C PRO A 80 0.46 0.37 22.53
N ALA A 81 0.41 -0.87 23.02
CA ALA A 81 0.59 -1.19 24.45
C ALA A 81 1.89 -0.65 25.07
N GLY A 82 2.97 -0.55 24.30
CA GLY A 82 4.28 -0.07 24.76
C GLY A 82 4.40 1.45 24.89
N ALA A 83 3.46 2.21 24.32
CA ALA A 83 3.47 3.68 24.36
C ALA A 83 2.69 4.18 25.58
N ARG A 84 3.00 3.69 26.79
CA ARG A 84 2.33 4.04 28.05
C ARG A 84 3.34 4.32 29.16
N VAL A 85 3.03 5.28 30.03
CA VAL A 85 3.88 5.68 31.16
C VAL A 85 3.30 5.21 32.49
N ASP A 86 4.12 4.55 33.30
CA ASP A 86 3.77 4.15 34.66
C ASP A 86 3.79 5.36 35.60
N LEU A 87 2.62 5.76 36.08
CA LEU A 87 2.46 6.86 37.03
C LEU A 87 2.34 6.39 38.48
N GLY A 88 2.16 5.08 38.71
CA GLY A 88 1.81 4.46 39.99
C GLY A 88 2.79 3.38 40.43
N ARG A 89 4.02 3.76 40.80
CA ARG A 89 4.96 2.82 41.44
C ARG A 89 4.54 2.53 42.89
N GLY A 90 3.76 1.47 43.10
CA GLY A 90 3.39 0.94 44.42
C GLY A 90 3.24 -0.59 44.41
N LYS A 91 3.64 -1.27 45.51
CA LYS A 91 3.62 -2.73 45.63
C LYS A 91 2.32 -3.32 46.22
N ASN A 92 1.25 -2.53 46.34
CA ASN A 92 0.05 -2.97 47.05
C ASN A 92 -1.18 -2.94 46.14
N ASP A 93 -1.91 -4.05 46.19
CA ASP A 93 -3.10 -4.36 45.40
C ASP A 93 -4.27 -3.42 45.67
N LEU A 94 -5.04 -3.18 44.60
CA LEU A 94 -6.37 -2.55 44.53
C LEU A 94 -6.41 -1.02 44.72
N LEU A 95 -6.26 -0.29 43.60
CA LEU A 95 -6.66 1.12 43.51
C LEU A 95 -8.18 1.16 43.25
N ALA A 96 -8.95 1.76 44.16
CA ALA A 96 -10.41 1.71 44.13
C ALA A 96 -11.04 2.68 43.11
N ARG A 97 -10.54 3.93 43.05
CA ARG A 97 -10.99 4.92 42.06
C ARG A 97 -9.81 5.64 41.40
N ARG A 98 -9.97 5.94 40.12
CA ARG A 98 -8.98 6.58 39.27
C ARG A 98 -9.69 7.43 38.23
N GLN A 99 -9.16 8.61 37.95
CA GLN A 99 -9.75 9.51 36.99
C GLN A 99 -8.68 10.35 36.27
N ILE A 100 -8.99 10.75 35.06
CA ILE A 100 -8.25 11.74 34.27
C ILE A 100 -9.17 12.89 33.84
N VAL A 101 -8.62 14.09 33.81
CA VAL A 101 -9.23 15.32 33.26
C VAL A 101 -8.16 16.19 32.62
N ALA A 102 -8.57 17.23 31.89
CA ALA A 102 -7.68 18.21 31.29
C ALA A 102 -7.65 19.52 32.10
N ASP A 103 -6.51 19.85 32.71
CA ASP A 103 -6.25 21.16 33.33
C ASP A 103 -5.74 22.14 32.27
N GLY A 104 -6.67 22.77 31.55
CA GLY A 104 -6.35 23.49 30.32
C GLY A 104 -5.77 22.54 29.26
N ASP A 105 -4.55 22.82 28.79
CA ASP A 105 -3.88 22.01 27.77
C ASP A 105 -3.11 20.80 28.34
N ARG A 106 -3.21 20.50 29.64
CA ARG A 106 -2.40 19.47 30.30
C ARG A 106 -3.27 18.38 30.92
N PRO A 107 -2.92 17.09 30.75
CA PRO A 107 -3.64 16.02 31.43
C PRO A 107 -3.26 15.99 32.92
N LEU A 108 -4.28 15.78 33.75
CA LEU A 108 -4.18 15.62 35.19
C LEU A 108 -4.91 14.33 35.58
N VAL A 109 -4.21 13.45 36.30
CA VAL A 109 -4.75 12.20 36.80
C VAL A 109 -4.77 12.18 38.32
N ALA A 110 -5.76 11.50 38.89
CA ALA A 110 -5.83 11.20 40.31
C ALA A 110 -6.18 9.74 40.54
N PHE A 111 -5.57 9.15 41.56
CA PHE A 111 -5.78 7.78 42.01
C PHE A 111 -5.36 7.68 43.49
N ASP A 112 -5.88 6.72 44.24
CA ASP A 112 -5.47 6.51 45.65
C ASP A 112 -4.65 5.23 45.81
N ASP A 113 -3.78 5.19 46.83
CA ASP A 113 -3.07 3.98 47.25
C ASP A 113 -3.71 3.32 48.50
N LEU A 114 -5.05 3.43 48.63
CA LEU A 114 -5.87 3.08 49.79
C LEU A 114 -5.59 3.87 51.07
N LYS A 115 -4.67 4.82 51.03
CA LYS A 115 -4.31 5.67 52.16
C LYS A 115 -4.22 7.14 51.78
N ASP A 116 -3.54 7.41 50.68
CA ASP A 116 -3.30 8.74 50.16
C ASP A 116 -3.87 8.85 48.74
N VAL A 117 -4.62 9.92 48.47
CA VAL A 117 -4.91 10.38 47.12
C VAL A 117 -3.63 10.95 46.51
N ILE A 118 -3.26 10.43 45.36
CA ILE A 118 -2.13 10.85 44.55
C ILE A 118 -2.67 11.61 43.33
N VAL A 119 -2.17 12.82 43.11
CA VAL A 119 -2.46 13.62 41.92
C VAL A 119 -1.18 13.81 41.13
N ARG A 120 -1.23 13.53 39.83
CA ARG A 120 -0.15 13.73 38.87
C ARG A 120 -0.66 14.63 37.75
N GLU A 121 0.10 15.65 37.41
CA GLU A 121 -0.19 16.50 36.26
C GLU A 121 1.06 16.57 35.37
N TYR A 122 0.88 16.47 34.06
CA TYR A 122 1.99 16.68 33.15
C TYR A 122 2.52 18.12 33.29
N LYS A 123 3.84 18.30 33.39
CA LYS A 123 4.45 19.62 33.62
C LYS A 123 4.36 20.57 32.42
N GLY A 124 3.88 20.07 31.27
CA GLY A 124 3.80 20.81 30.01
C GLY A 124 5.14 20.93 29.27
N LYS A 125 6.17 20.18 29.69
CA LYS A 125 7.50 20.16 29.05
C LYS A 125 8.14 18.79 29.24
N GLY A 126 8.81 18.31 28.19
CA GLY A 126 9.49 17.02 28.16
C GLY A 126 8.73 16.00 27.33
N ASP A 127 9.11 14.74 27.45
CA ASP A 127 8.33 13.63 26.91
C ASP A 127 7.18 13.32 27.87
N ILE A 128 5.94 13.24 27.36
CA ILE A 128 4.76 12.93 28.17
C ILE A 128 4.78 11.47 28.65
N ASP A 129 5.49 10.60 27.93
CA ASP A 129 5.66 9.19 28.26
C ASP A 129 6.78 8.94 29.29
N ASP A 130 7.44 10.01 29.77
CA ASP A 130 8.41 9.96 30.87
C ASP A 130 7.79 10.45 32.18
N ALA A 131 7.65 9.52 33.14
CA ALA A 131 7.08 9.79 34.47
C ALA A 131 7.82 10.92 35.23
N ALA A 132 9.09 11.19 34.92
CA ALA A 132 9.82 12.31 35.52
C ALA A 132 9.27 13.68 35.11
N ASN A 133 8.55 13.75 33.99
CA ASN A 133 7.91 14.97 33.48
C ASN A 133 6.50 15.19 34.06
N TRP A 134 6.05 14.34 34.99
CA TRP A 134 4.81 14.50 35.74
C TRP A 134 5.07 15.08 37.14
N SER A 135 4.12 15.89 37.63
CA SER A 135 4.12 16.41 38.99
C SER A 135 3.69 15.34 40.00
N THR A 136 3.83 15.60 41.29
CA THR A 136 3.42 14.66 42.34
C THR A 136 2.86 15.43 43.52
N SER A 137 1.56 15.28 43.79
CA SER A 137 0.92 15.73 45.02
C SER A 137 0.29 14.53 45.74
N LYS A 138 0.31 14.55 47.07
CA LYS A 138 -0.28 13.51 47.91
C LYS A 138 -1.14 14.12 49.01
N PHE A 139 -2.31 13.56 49.26
CA PHE A 139 -3.25 14.00 50.27
C PHE A 139 -3.79 12.79 51.05
N PRO A 140 -3.86 12.83 52.38
CA PRO A 140 -4.46 11.74 53.14
C PRO A 140 -5.95 11.58 52.80
N GLY A 141 -6.33 10.42 52.27
CA GLY A 141 -7.69 10.13 51.81
C GLY A 141 -7.76 9.06 50.71
N VAL A 142 -8.98 8.77 50.25
CA VAL A 142 -9.27 7.73 49.24
C VAL A 142 -10.36 8.19 48.25
N ASP A 143 -10.53 7.42 47.18
CA ASP A 143 -11.52 7.57 46.10
C ASP A 143 -11.59 8.96 45.46
N PRO A 144 -10.53 9.36 44.75
CA PRO A 144 -10.50 10.64 44.08
C PRO A 144 -11.45 10.68 42.88
N SER A 145 -12.11 11.82 42.72
CA SER A 145 -12.84 12.20 41.52
C SER A 145 -12.43 13.61 41.10
N LEU A 146 -12.29 13.84 39.81
CA LEU A 146 -11.79 15.08 39.23
C LEU A 146 -12.86 15.76 38.37
N ALA A 147 -12.85 17.09 38.36
CA ALA A 147 -13.62 17.91 37.44
C ALA A 147 -12.78 19.10 37.01
N SER A 148 -12.64 19.33 35.72
CA SER A 148 -11.91 20.49 35.21
C SER A 148 -12.86 21.49 34.56
N GLY A 149 -12.54 22.77 34.71
CA GLY A 149 -13.25 23.85 34.06
C GLY A 149 -12.51 25.19 34.12
N PRO A 150 -13.22 26.30 33.86
CA PRO A 150 -12.63 27.64 33.77
C PRO A 150 -11.85 28.09 35.02
N HIS A 151 -12.19 27.59 36.20
CA HIS A 151 -11.52 27.93 37.45
C HIS A 151 -10.38 26.98 37.84
N GLY A 152 -10.00 26.06 36.95
CA GLY A 152 -8.97 25.06 37.16
C GLY A 152 -9.57 23.68 37.41
N THR A 153 -8.80 22.81 38.05
CA THR A 153 -9.24 21.44 38.33
C THR A 153 -9.65 21.28 39.79
N TRP A 154 -10.80 20.68 40.02
CA TRP A 154 -11.36 20.37 41.33
C TRP A 154 -11.22 18.88 41.62
N LEU A 155 -10.73 18.59 42.82
CA LEU A 155 -10.62 17.25 43.37
C LEU A 155 -11.68 17.06 44.45
N THR A 156 -12.50 16.03 44.29
CA THR A 156 -13.35 15.45 45.32
C THR A 156 -12.74 14.15 45.83
N TYR A 157 -12.74 13.94 47.14
CA TYR A 157 -12.23 12.70 47.76
C TYR A 157 -12.75 12.54 49.19
N TYR A 158 -12.56 11.35 49.76
CA TYR A 158 -12.86 11.04 51.15
C TYR A 158 -11.60 11.28 52.02
N PRO A 159 -11.63 12.15 53.04
CA PRO A 159 -10.44 12.43 53.84
C PRO A 159 -10.01 11.23 54.70
N ALA A 160 -8.73 11.16 55.08
CA ALA A 160 -8.18 10.04 55.87
C ALA A 160 -8.96 9.78 57.18
N GLY A 161 -9.15 8.49 57.50
CA GLY A 161 -9.99 8.05 58.62
C GLY A 161 -11.46 7.84 58.24
N HIS A 162 -11.83 8.20 57.00
CA HIS A 162 -13.07 7.83 56.35
C HIS A 162 -12.75 6.82 55.25
N SER A 163 -13.49 5.72 55.20
CA SER A 163 -13.32 4.66 54.20
C SER A 163 -14.47 4.69 53.20
N HIS A 164 -14.18 4.33 51.94
CA HIS A 164 -15.19 3.91 50.98
C HIS A 164 -16.12 2.88 51.63
N PRO A 165 -17.44 2.94 51.41
CA PRO A 165 -18.30 1.84 51.81
C PRO A 165 -17.97 0.61 50.96
N GLY A 166 -17.13 -0.27 51.51
CA GLY A 166 -16.88 -1.61 50.97
C GLY A 166 -18.07 -2.55 51.19
N PRO A 167 -18.02 -3.78 50.64
CA PRO A 167 -19.15 -4.74 50.62
C PRO A 167 -19.64 -5.23 52.00
N HIS A 168 -18.93 -4.92 53.08
CA HIS A 168 -19.36 -5.14 54.46
C HIS A 168 -19.24 -3.83 55.21
N PHE A 169 -20.25 -2.97 55.07
CA PHE A 169 -20.29 -1.66 55.73
C PHE A 169 -21.26 -1.69 56.91
N ASP A 170 -20.81 -1.22 58.06
CA ASP A 170 -21.67 -0.99 59.23
C ASP A 170 -22.30 0.41 59.10
N PRO A 171 -23.64 0.57 59.21
CA PRO A 171 -24.30 1.88 59.21
C PRO A 171 -23.74 2.86 60.27
N ALA A 172 -23.01 2.39 61.28
CA ALA A 172 -22.32 3.22 62.28
C ALA A 172 -21.14 4.04 61.71
N ASP A 173 -20.62 3.71 60.53
CA ASP A 173 -19.52 4.43 59.86
C ASP A 173 -20.00 5.60 58.97
N LEU A 174 -21.31 5.87 58.98
CA LEU A 174 -21.93 6.98 58.25
C LEU A 174 -21.76 8.30 59.01
N PHE A 175 -20.78 9.12 58.59
CA PHE A 175 -20.56 10.44 59.19
C PHE A 175 -21.04 11.61 58.29
N PRO A 176 -21.60 12.67 58.89
CA PRO A 176 -21.81 13.96 58.24
C PRO A 176 -20.46 14.50 57.67
N GLY A 177 -20.39 14.81 56.37
CA GLY A 177 -19.19 15.39 55.73
C GLY A 177 -18.31 14.44 54.90
N ALA A 178 -18.88 13.38 54.33
CA ALA A 178 -18.15 12.26 53.73
C ALA A 178 -17.28 12.61 52.49
N VAL A 179 -17.63 13.61 51.68
CA VAL A 179 -16.83 14.02 50.51
C VAL A 179 -16.40 15.47 50.65
N VAL A 180 -15.10 15.74 50.48
CA VAL A 180 -14.55 17.09 50.43
C VAL A 180 -14.16 17.46 49.02
N VAL A 181 -14.38 18.71 48.63
CA VAL A 181 -13.93 19.31 47.38
C VAL A 181 -12.79 20.28 47.65
N LYS A 182 -11.82 20.32 46.75
CA LYS A 182 -10.63 21.16 46.83
C LYS A 182 -10.14 21.50 45.45
N LEU A 183 -9.77 22.76 45.23
CA LEU A 183 -9.06 23.14 44.01
C LEU A 183 -7.65 22.54 44.02
N VAL A 184 -7.33 21.81 42.95
CA VAL A 184 -6.02 21.25 42.66
C VAL A 184 -5.54 21.81 41.32
N ASP A 185 -4.48 22.61 41.35
CA ASP A 185 -3.62 22.79 40.19
C ASP A 185 -2.26 22.16 40.56
N GLY A 186 -1.49 21.61 39.63
CA GLY A 186 -0.23 20.90 39.95
C GLY A 186 0.88 21.77 40.53
N ARG A 187 0.56 23.00 40.99
CA ARG A 187 1.45 23.94 41.67
C ARG A 187 0.85 24.51 42.98
N ARG A 188 -0.46 24.46 43.20
CA ARG A 188 -1.20 25.03 44.34
C ARG A 188 -2.41 24.20 44.72
N SER A 189 -2.64 24.09 46.02
CA SER A 189 -3.82 23.44 46.57
C SER A 189 -4.55 24.42 47.50
N GLY A 190 -5.83 24.67 47.24
CA GLY A 190 -6.71 25.42 48.15
C GLY A 190 -7.05 24.61 49.40
N PRO A 191 -7.66 25.19 50.46
CA PRO A 191 -8.21 24.40 51.56
C PRO A 191 -9.38 23.52 51.07
N ALA A 192 -9.53 22.32 51.62
CA ALA A 192 -10.66 21.45 51.32
C ALA A 192 -11.93 21.96 52.02
N ALA A 193 -13.08 21.82 51.38
CA ALA A 193 -14.39 22.15 51.92
C ALA A 193 -15.35 20.96 51.74
N PRO A 194 -16.24 20.68 52.70
CA PRO A 194 -17.22 19.60 52.54
C PRO A 194 -18.23 19.96 51.44
N VAL A 195 -18.53 19.02 50.54
CA VAL A 195 -19.55 19.20 49.49
C VAL A 195 -20.93 19.21 50.13
N PHE A 196 -21.16 18.42 51.19
CA PHE A 196 -22.36 18.48 52.04
C PHE A 196 -22.04 18.06 53.48
N PRO A 197 -22.10 18.97 54.46
CA PRO A 197 -21.69 18.65 55.82
C PRO A 197 -22.64 17.69 56.56
N ASN A 198 -23.86 17.42 56.05
CA ASN A 198 -24.94 16.72 56.78
C ASN A 198 -25.72 15.65 55.98
N LEU A 199 -25.24 15.22 54.80
CA LEU A 199 -25.96 14.27 53.95
C LEU A 199 -25.24 12.92 53.86
N LEU A 200 -26.02 11.84 53.86
CA LEU A 200 -25.56 10.49 53.57
C LEU A 200 -25.40 10.35 52.05
N VAL A 201 -24.17 10.56 51.58
CA VAL A 201 -23.81 10.41 50.16
C VAL A 201 -23.47 8.94 49.91
N GLY A 202 -24.03 8.34 48.85
CA GLY A 202 -23.65 6.99 48.43
C GLY A 202 -22.29 6.93 47.74
N ALA A 203 -21.81 5.71 47.46
CA ALA A 203 -20.51 5.44 46.86
C ALA A 203 -20.30 6.05 45.45
N GLU A 204 -21.35 6.62 44.85
CA GLU A 204 -21.33 7.14 43.49
C GLU A 204 -21.64 8.63 43.47
N ASP A 205 -20.57 9.43 43.52
CA ASP A 205 -20.55 10.87 43.33
C ASP A 205 -19.84 11.23 42.01
N GLN A 206 -20.25 12.31 41.37
CA GLN A 206 -19.62 12.89 40.20
C GLN A 206 -19.58 14.41 40.35
N LEU A 207 -18.53 15.01 39.81
CA LEU A 207 -18.35 16.45 39.76
C LEU A 207 -18.07 16.86 38.32
N ALA A 208 -18.67 17.96 37.90
CA ALA A 208 -18.39 18.62 36.64
C ALA A 208 -18.36 20.15 36.86
N GLU A 209 -17.65 20.89 36.01
CA GLU A 209 -17.66 22.35 36.02
C GLU A 209 -18.22 22.86 34.69
N ALA A 210 -19.19 23.76 34.76
CA ALA A 210 -19.79 24.41 33.61
C ALA A 210 -18.84 25.45 32.99
N ALA A 211 -19.13 25.88 31.75
CA ALA A 211 -18.32 26.89 31.06
C ALA A 211 -18.34 28.29 31.73
N ASP A 212 -19.31 28.57 32.59
CA ASP A 212 -19.36 29.80 33.40
C ASP A 212 -18.68 29.64 34.78
N GLY A 213 -18.11 28.46 35.06
CA GLY A 213 -17.40 28.15 36.28
C GLY A 213 -18.29 27.68 37.44
N GLU A 214 -19.58 27.43 37.21
CA GLU A 214 -20.46 26.78 38.18
C GLU A 214 -20.13 25.27 38.27
N LEU A 215 -19.84 24.80 39.48
CA LEU A 215 -19.68 23.38 39.78
C LEU A 215 -21.03 22.70 39.89
N VAL A 216 -21.14 21.51 39.32
CA VAL A 216 -22.30 20.63 39.41
C VAL A 216 -21.83 19.32 40.05
N ALA A 217 -22.28 19.08 41.28
CA ALA A 217 -22.09 17.81 41.96
C ALA A 217 -23.36 16.99 41.84
N GLY A 218 -23.24 15.72 41.46
CA GLY A 218 -24.35 14.78 41.56
C GLY A 218 -23.93 13.51 42.24
N TRP A 219 -24.90 12.89 42.91
CA TRP A 219 -24.65 11.71 43.71
C TRP A 219 -25.91 10.87 43.84
N VAL A 220 -25.72 9.59 44.11
CA VAL A 220 -26.84 8.70 44.45
C VAL A 220 -27.04 8.71 45.96
N MET A 221 -28.23 9.17 46.39
CA MET A 221 -28.66 9.07 47.78
C MET A 221 -29.38 7.76 48.06
N LYS A 222 -29.19 7.30 49.29
CA LYS A 222 -29.94 6.21 49.90
C LYS A 222 -31.42 6.60 50.07
N GLY A 223 -32.33 5.66 49.78
CA GLY A 223 -33.76 5.83 50.06
C GLY A 223 -34.10 5.59 51.53
N ASP A 224 -35.40 5.66 51.86
CA ASP A 224 -35.91 5.48 53.23
C ASP A 224 -35.74 4.05 53.78
N ASP A 225 -35.63 3.04 52.92
CA ASP A 225 -35.33 1.65 53.30
C ASP A 225 -33.79 1.49 53.40
N GLU A 226 -33.29 1.02 54.54
CA GLU A 226 -31.88 1.05 54.98
C GLU A 226 -30.84 0.30 54.10
N ASP A 227 -31.19 -0.19 52.91
CA ASP A 227 -30.30 -1.03 52.09
C ASP A 227 -30.22 -0.66 50.60
N GLU A 228 -30.90 0.40 50.11
CA GLU A 228 -30.96 0.67 48.67
C GLU A 228 -30.69 2.15 48.26
N TYR A 229 -29.79 2.32 47.29
CA TYR A 229 -29.44 3.60 46.65
C TYR A 229 -30.38 3.87 45.47
N ARG A 230 -31.25 4.89 45.60
CA ARG A 230 -32.43 5.06 44.71
C ARG A 230 -32.64 6.46 44.15
N HIS A 231 -32.10 7.50 44.79
CA HIS A 231 -32.36 8.89 44.38
C HIS A 231 -31.12 9.50 43.75
N LEU A 232 -31.20 9.87 42.47
CA LEU A 232 -30.16 10.68 41.84
C LEU A 232 -30.39 12.15 42.19
N MET A 233 -29.40 12.76 42.82
CA MET A 233 -29.42 14.16 43.22
C MET A 233 -28.38 14.96 42.46
N VAL A 234 -28.66 16.25 42.28
CA VAL A 234 -27.72 17.25 41.79
C VAL A 234 -27.79 18.50 42.63
N SER A 235 -26.65 19.15 42.85
CA SER A 235 -26.52 20.47 43.45
C SER A 235 -25.43 21.24 42.72
N THR A 236 -25.46 22.57 42.85
CA THR A 236 -24.53 23.47 42.19
C THR A 236 -23.81 24.40 43.15
N SER A 237 -22.60 24.84 42.80
CA SER A 237 -21.81 25.78 43.59
C SER A 237 -20.92 26.66 42.71
N ASN A 238 -20.79 27.94 43.05
CA ASN A 238 -19.90 28.85 42.32
C ASN A 238 -18.49 28.95 42.91
N ASP A 239 -18.25 28.35 44.08
CA ASP A 239 -16.97 28.51 44.79
C ASP A 239 -16.49 27.22 45.48
N GLY A 240 -17.21 26.11 45.30
CA GLY A 240 -16.94 24.82 45.93
C GLY A 240 -17.18 24.80 47.43
N ARG A 241 -17.66 25.89 48.04
CA ARG A 241 -17.87 26.02 49.49
C ARG A 241 -19.34 26.19 49.85
N HIS A 242 -20.08 26.91 49.02
CA HIS A 242 -21.49 27.18 49.21
C HIS A 242 -22.28 26.46 48.12
N TRP A 243 -23.00 25.42 48.52
CA TRP A 243 -23.77 24.55 47.63
C TRP A 243 -25.26 24.90 47.68
N SER A 244 -25.92 24.83 46.52
CA SER A 244 -27.36 25.01 46.39
C SER A 244 -28.11 23.84 47.04
N LYS A 245 -29.41 24.00 47.27
CA LYS A 245 -30.22 22.91 47.83
C LYS A 245 -30.24 21.73 46.84
N PRO A 246 -29.99 20.48 47.29
CA PRO A 246 -30.05 19.31 46.42
C PRO A 246 -31.38 19.21 45.68
N GLN A 247 -31.31 18.97 44.38
CA GLN A 247 -32.44 18.71 43.49
C GLN A 247 -32.44 17.24 43.10
N GLN A 248 -33.57 16.56 43.28
CA GLN A 248 -33.76 15.20 42.77
C GLN A 248 -33.98 15.23 41.25
N LEU A 249 -33.16 14.48 40.50
CA LEU A 249 -33.29 14.29 39.06
C LEU A 249 -34.04 13.01 38.71
N TYR A 250 -33.84 11.95 39.49
CA TYR A 250 -34.42 10.64 39.23
C TYR A 250 -34.68 9.88 40.54
N GLU A 251 -35.69 9.02 40.52
CA GLU A 251 -36.03 8.08 41.59
C GLU A 251 -36.30 6.71 40.97
N ALA A 252 -35.50 5.73 41.37
CA ALA A 252 -35.66 4.35 40.93
C ALA A 252 -36.83 3.67 41.65
N GLY A 253 -37.39 2.62 41.04
CA GLY A 253 -38.44 1.82 41.68
C GLY A 253 -37.96 1.13 42.97
N ARG A 254 -38.89 0.66 43.80
CA ARG A 254 -38.59 0.09 45.13
C ARG A 254 -37.72 -1.19 45.13
N GLN A 255 -37.40 -1.75 43.98
CA GLN A 255 -36.48 -2.89 43.87
C GLN A 255 -35.26 -2.57 43.00
N ASP A 256 -35.22 -1.38 42.39
CA ASP A 256 -34.20 -0.95 41.45
C ASP A 256 -33.10 -0.17 42.19
N ALA A 257 -31.85 -0.46 41.86
CA ALA A 257 -30.70 0.36 42.27
C ALA A 257 -30.28 1.29 41.12
N VAL A 258 -29.72 2.45 41.47
CA VAL A 258 -29.01 3.34 40.53
C VAL A 258 -27.51 3.12 40.70
N SER A 259 -26.81 2.92 39.59
CA SER A 259 -25.35 2.74 39.57
C SER A 259 -24.69 3.33 38.32
N GLY A 260 -23.36 3.44 38.32
CA GLY A 260 -22.56 3.91 37.19
C GLY A 260 -22.85 5.35 36.79
N LEU A 261 -23.12 6.24 37.75
CA LEU A 261 -23.38 7.65 37.47
C LEU A 261 -22.21 8.33 36.75
N GLN A 262 -22.52 9.07 35.69
CA GLN A 262 -21.67 10.01 34.96
C GLN A 262 -22.44 11.31 34.76
N ILE A 263 -21.78 12.47 34.93
CA ILE A 263 -22.40 13.78 34.72
C ILE A 263 -21.55 14.60 33.75
N GLY A 264 -22.21 15.13 32.73
CA GLY A 264 -21.62 16.10 31.81
C GLY A 264 -22.41 17.42 31.84
N VAL A 265 -21.69 18.54 31.74
CA VAL A 265 -22.28 19.88 31.69
C VAL A 265 -21.87 20.54 30.39
N GLY A 266 -22.85 21.11 29.69
CA GLY A 266 -22.66 21.83 28.45
C GLY A 266 -22.35 23.32 28.66
N PRO A 267 -21.95 24.03 27.59
CA PRO A 267 -21.58 25.44 27.67
C PRO A 267 -22.71 26.39 28.09
N ASP A 268 -23.97 25.94 28.01
CA ASP A 268 -25.17 26.69 28.36
C ASP A 268 -25.60 26.52 29.83
N GLY A 269 -24.80 25.83 30.64
CA GLY A 269 -25.13 25.49 32.04
C GLY A 269 -26.17 24.36 32.16
N GLY A 270 -26.66 23.83 31.04
CA GLY A 270 -27.46 22.61 30.97
C GLY A 270 -26.55 21.38 31.01
N GLY A 271 -27.06 20.22 31.43
CA GLY A 271 -26.25 19.00 31.47
C GLY A 271 -27.06 17.72 31.40
N LEU A 272 -26.34 16.60 31.33
CA LEU A 272 -26.89 15.26 31.26
C LEU A 272 -26.26 14.40 32.35
N ALA A 273 -27.11 13.74 33.14
CA ALA A 273 -26.68 12.67 34.02
C ALA A 273 -27.01 11.33 33.37
N VAL A 274 -26.01 10.49 33.15
CA VAL A 274 -26.15 9.14 32.60
C VAL A 274 -25.86 8.14 33.71
N PHE A 275 -26.72 7.14 33.84
CA PHE A 275 -26.58 6.09 34.85
C PHE A 275 -27.26 4.82 34.36
N VAL A 276 -26.98 3.71 35.02
CA VAL A 276 -27.65 2.44 34.79
C VAL A 276 -28.57 2.14 35.97
N HIS A 277 -29.79 1.68 35.70
CA HIS A 277 -30.70 1.22 36.76
C HIS A 277 -31.39 -0.10 36.40
N GLY A 278 -31.75 -0.88 37.41
CA GLY A 278 -32.56 -2.11 37.29
C GLY A 278 -32.20 -3.22 38.27
N GLY A 279 -32.96 -4.32 38.22
CA GLY A 279 -32.78 -5.54 39.02
C GLY A 279 -33.82 -5.72 40.13
N THR A 280 -34.08 -6.94 40.58
CA THR A 280 -34.89 -7.25 41.77
C THR A 280 -34.05 -8.01 42.79
N GLY A 281 -33.50 -7.30 43.77
CA GLY A 281 -32.93 -7.86 45.01
C GLY A 281 -31.40 -8.00 45.06
N GLY A 282 -30.79 -7.25 45.98
CA GLY A 282 -29.53 -7.59 46.63
C GLY A 282 -28.34 -6.68 46.31
N GLY A 283 -28.26 -5.55 47.01
CA GLY A 283 -27.03 -4.84 47.38
C GLY A 283 -26.30 -4.01 46.31
N PRO A 284 -25.50 -3.01 46.74
CA PRO A 284 -24.91 -1.96 45.90
C PRO A 284 -23.83 -2.38 44.88
N LEU A 285 -23.42 -3.65 44.82
CA LEU A 285 -22.23 -4.06 44.05
C LEU A 285 -22.48 -5.12 42.97
N ASN A 286 -23.73 -5.31 42.56
CA ASN A 286 -24.07 -6.25 41.50
C ASN A 286 -24.09 -5.59 40.11
N VAL A 287 -23.11 -4.75 39.78
CA VAL A 287 -22.91 -4.20 38.42
C VAL A 287 -22.83 -5.34 37.39
N GLY A 288 -22.19 -6.46 37.76
CA GLY A 288 -22.16 -7.69 36.95
C GLY A 288 -23.51 -8.39 36.75
N LYS A 289 -24.49 -8.19 37.66
CA LYS A 289 -25.88 -8.60 37.40
C LYS A 289 -26.64 -7.53 36.63
N ILE A 290 -26.46 -6.24 36.89
CA ILE A 290 -27.12 -5.17 36.12
C ILE A 290 -26.83 -5.33 34.61
N PHE A 291 -25.59 -5.66 34.22
CA PHE A 291 -25.29 -6.00 32.81
C PHE A 291 -25.69 -7.43 32.41
N GLY A 292 -25.74 -8.38 33.35
CA GLY A 292 -26.13 -9.78 33.10
C GLY A 292 -27.64 -10.08 33.01
N ILE A 293 -28.52 -9.18 33.50
CA ILE A 293 -29.99 -9.36 33.49
C ILE A 293 -30.77 -8.18 32.85
N GLY A 294 -30.11 -7.27 32.11
CA GLY A 294 -30.79 -6.27 31.29
C GLY A 294 -31.11 -4.94 31.98
N GLY A 295 -30.17 -4.41 32.76
CA GLY A 295 -30.22 -3.04 33.28
C GLY A 295 -30.38 -2.00 32.18
N GLN A 296 -31.11 -0.94 32.48
CA GLN A 296 -31.43 0.13 31.55
C GLN A 296 -30.45 1.30 31.74
N VAL A 297 -29.75 1.68 30.67
CA VAL A 297 -29.01 2.94 30.62
C VAL A 297 -30.03 4.07 30.46
N THR A 298 -30.05 4.99 31.42
CA THR A 298 -30.95 6.13 31.43
C THR A 298 -30.16 7.42 31.50
N ALA A 299 -30.61 8.39 30.72
CA ALA A 299 -30.01 9.72 30.66
C ALA A 299 -31.08 10.76 31.05
N VAL A 300 -30.79 11.55 32.08
CA VAL A 300 -31.71 12.58 32.59
C VAL A 300 -31.09 13.96 32.43
N PRO A 301 -31.75 14.88 31.70
CA PRO A 301 -31.23 16.23 31.52
C PRO A 301 -31.51 17.12 32.75
N PHE A 302 -30.59 18.04 33.03
CA PHE A 302 -30.72 19.08 34.05
C PHE A 302 -30.28 20.46 33.53
N GLY A 303 -30.50 21.50 34.33
CA GLY A 303 -30.17 22.90 33.99
C GLY A 303 -31.23 23.67 33.17
N PRO A 304 -30.88 24.89 32.70
CA PRO A 304 -31.79 25.78 31.97
C PRO A 304 -32.23 25.19 30.60
N ARG A 305 -33.36 25.70 30.08
CA ARG A 305 -33.92 25.24 28.80
C ARG A 305 -33.25 25.98 27.64
N GLY A 306 -32.76 25.23 26.66
CA GLY A 306 -32.26 25.79 25.41
C GLY A 306 -33.39 26.37 24.52
N SER A 307 -33.03 26.91 23.36
CA SER A 307 -33.94 27.52 22.38
C SER A 307 -35.06 26.59 21.86
N THR A 308 -34.93 25.28 22.07
CA THR A 308 -35.92 24.24 21.72
C THR A 308 -36.97 23.99 22.82
N GLY A 309 -36.88 24.68 23.97
CA GLY A 309 -37.81 24.53 25.09
C GLY A 309 -37.62 23.26 25.92
N LYS A 310 -36.62 22.42 25.62
CA LYS A 310 -36.20 21.26 26.41
C LYS A 310 -34.97 21.61 27.26
N LYS A 311 -34.80 20.93 28.41
CA LYS A 311 -33.59 21.04 29.25
C LYS A 311 -32.45 20.28 28.54
N GLY A 312 -31.29 20.91 28.35
CA GLY A 312 -30.04 20.30 27.85
C GLY A 312 -29.79 20.30 26.32
N LEU A 313 -28.57 20.78 25.97
CA LEU A 313 -27.74 20.65 24.76
C LEU A 313 -28.22 21.31 23.45
N GLY A 314 -27.74 22.56 23.25
CA GLY A 314 -27.75 23.31 21.98
C GLY A 314 -26.80 22.75 20.91
N THR A 315 -26.97 23.21 19.66
CA THR A 315 -26.44 22.65 18.40
C THR A 315 -25.28 23.42 17.77
N SER A 316 -24.36 22.71 17.10
CA SER A 316 -23.53 23.11 15.93
C SER A 316 -22.94 21.79 15.37
N GLY A 317 -23.14 21.32 14.12
CA GLY A 317 -22.69 21.80 12.80
C GLY A 317 -21.33 21.13 12.49
N SER A 318 -21.00 20.43 11.39
CA SER A 318 -21.49 20.18 10.02
C SER A 318 -20.96 18.82 9.51
N GLY A 319 -21.53 18.25 8.43
CA GLY A 319 -20.85 17.39 7.44
C GLY A 319 -20.33 15.97 7.79
N HIS A 320 -20.00 15.68 9.04
CA HIS A 320 -19.23 14.48 9.39
C HIS A 320 -20.11 13.23 9.42
N SER A 321 -19.66 12.17 8.75
CA SER A 321 -20.29 10.84 8.82
C SER A 321 -19.63 9.94 9.86
N GLY A 322 -18.71 10.47 10.67
CA GLY A 322 -18.18 9.82 11.86
C GLY A 322 -16.80 10.28 12.31
N CYS A 323 -16.22 9.55 13.28
CA CYS A 323 -14.84 9.82 13.74
C CYS A 323 -13.79 9.27 12.77
N LEU A 324 -14.12 8.22 12.02
CA LEU A 324 -13.20 7.57 11.07
C LEU A 324 -13.27 8.18 9.68
N ASP A 325 -14.41 8.78 9.34
CA ASP A 325 -14.74 9.17 7.98
C ASP A 325 -15.13 10.64 7.91
N ILE A 326 -14.46 11.37 7.02
CA ILE A 326 -14.84 12.71 6.61
C ILE A 326 -15.28 12.65 5.15
N ARG A 327 -16.47 13.18 4.86
CA ARG A 327 -17.03 13.25 3.51
C ARG A 327 -17.45 14.67 3.19
N PHE A 328 -16.90 15.25 2.13
CA PHE A 328 -17.32 16.54 1.58
C PHE A 328 -17.11 16.54 0.06
N GLY A 329 -18.13 16.99 -0.70
CA GLY A 329 -18.12 16.82 -2.15
C GLY A 329 -17.97 15.34 -2.57
N ALA A 330 -17.04 15.06 -3.49
CA ALA A 330 -16.63 13.70 -3.85
C ALA A 330 -15.34 13.23 -3.12
N VAL A 331 -14.87 13.99 -2.12
CA VAL A 331 -13.76 13.60 -1.25
C VAL A 331 -14.28 12.75 -0.09
N HIS A 332 -13.61 11.64 0.14
CA HIS A 332 -13.78 10.73 1.24
C HIS A 332 -12.41 10.48 1.87
N ALA A 333 -12.24 10.93 3.11
CA ALA A 333 -11.03 10.70 3.90
C ALA A 333 -11.34 9.72 5.02
N HIS A 334 -10.50 8.69 5.15
CA HIS A 334 -10.62 7.63 6.15
C HIS A 334 -9.34 7.44 6.95
N VAL A 335 -9.46 7.03 8.21
CA VAL A 335 -8.35 6.52 9.02
C VAL A 335 -8.63 5.09 9.45
N ASP A 336 -7.72 4.16 9.17
CA ASP A 336 -7.89 2.75 9.57
C ASP A 336 -7.83 2.57 11.09
N PHE A 337 -7.05 3.42 11.75
CA PHE A 337 -6.87 3.44 13.20
C PHE A 337 -6.87 4.88 13.74
N GLY A 338 -7.31 5.03 14.98
CA GLY A 338 -7.54 6.32 15.62
C GLY A 338 -8.91 6.90 15.25
N CYS A 339 -9.04 8.22 15.36
CA CYS A 339 -10.19 9.00 14.90
C CYS A 339 -9.73 10.40 14.50
N PHE A 340 -10.36 11.01 13.51
CA PHE A 340 -10.31 12.45 13.31
C PHE A 340 -10.88 13.19 14.52
N LEU A 341 -10.21 14.26 14.94
CA LEU A 341 -10.69 15.18 15.96
C LEU A 341 -10.87 16.56 15.37
N GLN A 342 -11.80 17.35 15.93
CA GLN A 342 -11.95 18.75 15.54
C GLN A 342 -10.72 19.56 15.96
N LEU A 343 -10.19 20.34 15.04
CA LEU A 343 -9.14 21.31 15.25
C LEU A 343 -9.75 22.65 15.64
N ILE A 344 -9.51 23.06 16.89
CA ILE A 344 -9.89 24.38 17.39
C ILE A 344 -8.61 25.18 17.67
N ASP A 345 -8.33 26.17 16.83
CA ASP A 345 -7.21 27.07 17.00
C ASP A 345 -7.56 28.49 16.56
N LYS A 346 -6.54 29.37 16.48
CA LYS A 346 -6.76 30.75 16.05
C LYS A 346 -7.20 30.88 14.58
N LYS A 347 -6.83 29.93 13.71
CA LYS A 347 -7.21 29.87 12.29
C LYS A 347 -8.59 29.23 12.11
N HIS A 348 -8.96 28.29 12.98
CA HIS A 348 -10.22 27.54 12.98
C HIS A 348 -10.96 27.67 14.33
N PRO A 349 -11.38 28.87 14.75
CA PRO A 349 -11.97 29.09 16.07
C PRO A 349 -13.36 28.43 16.25
N SER A 350 -14.01 28.07 15.15
CA SER A 350 -15.32 27.41 15.08
C SER A 350 -15.23 25.88 15.08
N GLY A 351 -14.04 25.29 14.95
CA GLY A 351 -13.89 23.83 14.84
C GLY A 351 -14.24 23.26 13.47
N ASP A 352 -14.21 24.08 12.42
CA ASP A 352 -14.58 23.70 11.04
C ASP A 352 -13.50 22.85 10.33
N ALA A 353 -12.39 22.56 10.99
CA ALA A 353 -11.34 21.71 10.46
C ALA A 353 -11.17 20.47 11.34
N SER A 354 -10.77 19.37 10.72
CA SER A 354 -10.45 18.10 11.37
C SER A 354 -8.98 17.77 11.21
N ILE A 355 -8.39 17.12 12.21
CA ILE A 355 -6.95 16.82 12.27
C ILE A 355 -6.69 15.33 12.53
N ALA A 356 -5.64 14.80 11.91
CA ALA A 356 -5.11 13.46 12.10
C ALA A 356 -3.57 13.47 12.10
N TYR A 357 -2.94 12.80 13.07
CA TYR A 357 -1.49 12.66 13.21
C TYR A 357 -0.92 11.40 12.55
N GLY A 358 -1.80 10.48 12.13
CA GLY A 358 -1.41 9.27 11.39
C GLY A 358 -1.76 9.36 9.91
N GLY A 359 -1.56 8.24 9.21
CA GLY A 359 -1.90 8.11 7.80
C GLY A 359 -3.41 8.27 7.57
N VAL A 360 -3.76 8.99 6.50
CA VAL A 360 -5.14 9.22 6.08
C VAL A 360 -5.32 8.75 4.64
N HIS A 361 -6.32 7.92 4.39
CA HIS A 361 -6.68 7.47 3.04
C HIS A 361 -7.66 8.47 2.44
N VAL A 362 -7.21 9.23 1.44
CA VAL A 362 -8.05 10.20 0.71
C VAL A 362 -8.41 9.60 -0.65
N ASN A 363 -9.65 9.12 -0.79
CA ASN A 363 -10.13 8.42 -1.98
C ASN A 363 -9.24 7.22 -2.41
N GLY A 364 -8.59 6.55 -1.44
CA GLY A 364 -7.68 5.42 -1.65
C GLY A 364 -6.21 5.80 -1.77
N LEU A 365 -5.87 7.09 -1.71
CA LEU A 365 -4.49 7.56 -1.70
C LEU A 365 -4.06 7.82 -0.26
N GLU A 366 -3.01 7.14 0.22
CA GLU A 366 -2.52 7.36 1.58
C GLU A 366 -1.72 8.67 1.64
N VAL A 367 -2.12 9.55 2.55
CA VAL A 367 -1.42 10.77 2.92
C VAL A 367 -0.87 10.57 4.33
N ARG A 368 0.45 10.44 4.46
CA ARG A 368 1.12 10.08 5.72
C ARG A 368 2.04 11.21 6.20
N PRO A 369 1.91 11.69 7.46
CA PRO A 369 2.88 12.60 8.05
C PRO A 369 4.27 11.96 8.17
N ASP A 370 5.33 12.70 7.81
CA ASP A 370 6.69 12.16 7.72
C ASP A 370 7.52 12.31 9.01
N SER A 371 7.00 13.03 9.99
CA SER A 371 7.75 13.38 11.20
C SER A 371 6.87 13.34 12.45
N PRO A 372 7.43 12.96 13.61
CA PRO A 372 6.69 13.01 14.87
C PRO A 372 6.14 14.41 15.13
N GLY A 373 4.83 14.52 15.38
CA GLY A 373 4.15 15.79 15.62
C GLY A 373 3.69 16.53 14.36
N ALA A 374 3.99 16.01 13.16
CA ALA A 374 3.31 16.45 11.95
C ALA A 374 1.90 15.84 11.85
N ALA A 375 0.98 16.54 11.19
CA ALA A 375 -0.42 16.12 11.06
C ALA A 375 -1.01 16.52 9.71
N ILE A 376 -2.05 15.81 9.30
CA ILE A 376 -2.92 16.15 8.19
C ILE A 376 -4.15 16.88 8.72
N VAL A 377 -4.43 18.05 8.17
CA VAL A 377 -5.61 18.86 8.49
C VAL A 377 -6.52 18.90 7.27
N ILE A 378 -7.79 18.59 7.48
CA ILE A 378 -8.84 18.62 6.46
C ILE A 378 -9.86 19.67 6.89
N ASP A 379 -9.98 20.74 6.12
CA ASP A 379 -10.98 21.79 6.34
C ASP A 379 -12.07 21.64 5.27
N ASP A 380 -13.24 21.14 5.68
CA ASP A 380 -14.38 20.89 4.79
C ASP A 380 -15.01 22.20 4.31
N SER A 381 -14.92 23.26 5.11
CA SER A 381 -15.45 24.59 4.82
C SER A 381 -14.58 25.38 3.84
N ALA A 382 -13.26 25.26 3.97
CA ALA A 382 -12.27 25.89 3.10
C ALA A 382 -11.90 25.04 1.89
N HIS A 383 -12.33 23.77 1.85
CA HIS A 383 -12.00 22.79 0.81
C HIS A 383 -10.47 22.60 0.67
N THR A 384 -9.78 22.37 1.80
CA THR A 384 -8.32 22.22 1.82
C THR A 384 -7.86 20.99 2.58
N ILE A 385 -6.77 20.38 2.09
CA ILE A 385 -6.02 19.33 2.79
C ILE A 385 -4.58 19.83 2.96
N GLU A 386 -4.13 19.96 4.20
CA GLU A 386 -2.83 20.55 4.54
C GLU A 386 -2.01 19.64 5.45
N SER A 387 -0.68 19.68 5.33
CA SER A 387 0.20 19.18 6.39
C SER A 387 0.57 20.32 7.34
N THR A 388 0.59 20.03 8.64
CA THR A 388 1.04 20.94 9.69
C THR A 388 2.15 20.29 10.50
N GLY A 389 3.03 21.09 11.11
CA GLY A 389 4.14 20.58 11.93
C GLY A 389 5.27 19.86 11.16
N GLY A 390 5.17 19.72 9.83
CA GLY A 390 6.19 19.08 9.00
C GLY A 390 5.72 18.71 7.59
N ASN A 391 6.48 17.83 6.95
CA ASN A 391 6.17 17.27 5.63
C ASN A 391 5.17 16.10 5.74
N ALA A 392 4.53 15.79 4.61
CA ALA A 392 3.76 14.59 4.41
C ALA A 392 4.14 13.91 3.08
N SER A 393 4.00 12.60 3.07
CA SER A 393 4.15 11.76 1.88
C SER A 393 2.79 11.40 1.29
N ILE A 394 2.74 11.32 -0.04
CA ILE A 394 1.61 10.76 -0.79
C ILE A 394 2.05 9.41 -1.34
N LEU A 395 1.33 8.36 -0.98
CA LEU A 395 1.74 6.97 -1.14
C LEU A 395 0.64 6.14 -1.79
N LEU A 396 1.07 5.16 -2.56
CA LEU A 396 0.24 4.11 -3.12
C LEU A 396 0.74 2.78 -2.56
N GLN A 397 -0.17 2.01 -1.94
CA GLN A 397 0.14 0.74 -1.32
C GLN A 397 -0.78 -0.35 -1.84
N HIS A 398 -0.25 -1.57 -1.98
CA HIS A 398 -1.04 -2.77 -2.25
C HIS A 398 -0.29 -3.97 -1.68
N PRO A 399 -0.97 -4.94 -1.01
CA PRO A 399 -0.32 -6.14 -0.51
C PRO A 399 0.50 -6.87 -1.60
N GLY A 400 1.78 -7.08 -1.32
CA GLY A 400 2.71 -7.76 -2.24
C GLY A 400 3.34 -6.86 -3.31
N VAL A 401 2.99 -5.57 -3.38
CA VAL A 401 3.66 -4.57 -4.22
C VAL A 401 4.51 -3.66 -3.32
N PRO A 402 5.76 -3.33 -3.70
CA PRO A 402 6.52 -2.31 -2.97
C PRO A 402 5.79 -0.95 -2.92
N GLU A 403 5.98 -0.21 -1.84
CA GLU A 403 5.37 1.11 -1.66
C GLU A 403 5.79 2.07 -2.80
N VAL A 404 4.82 2.69 -3.46
CA VAL A 404 5.06 3.68 -4.51
C VAL A 404 4.87 5.08 -3.92
N LYS A 405 5.99 5.79 -3.74
CA LYS A 405 6.00 7.16 -3.22
C LYS A 405 5.88 8.17 -4.36
N LEU A 406 4.79 8.95 -4.35
CA LEU A 406 4.49 9.97 -5.37
C LEU A 406 4.90 11.38 -4.95
N TRP A 407 4.93 11.66 -3.64
CA TRP A 407 5.25 12.97 -3.09
C TRP A 407 5.92 12.84 -1.73
N ASP A 408 6.73 13.82 -1.37
CA ASP A 408 7.36 13.96 -0.05
C ASP A 408 7.58 15.46 0.23
N GLY A 409 6.73 16.11 1.01
CA GLY A 409 6.96 17.54 1.27
C GLY A 409 5.84 18.20 2.03
N PRO A 410 5.94 19.52 2.29
CA PRO A 410 4.81 20.28 2.82
C PRO A 410 3.61 20.13 1.88
N LEU A 411 2.48 19.70 2.43
CA LEU A 411 1.26 19.48 1.68
C LEU A 411 0.34 20.70 1.83
N HIS A 412 -0.09 21.25 0.71
CA HIS A 412 -1.14 22.26 0.67
C HIS A 412 -1.97 22.04 -0.61
N ALA A 413 -3.04 21.28 -0.46
CA ALA A 413 -4.00 21.02 -1.52
C ALA A 413 -5.21 21.93 -1.33
N VAL A 414 -5.52 22.72 -2.35
CA VAL A 414 -6.75 23.51 -2.44
C VAL A 414 -7.63 22.85 -3.48
N LEU A 415 -8.79 22.37 -3.04
CA LEU A 415 -9.71 21.64 -3.87
C LEU A 415 -10.68 22.62 -4.58
N GLY A 416 -11.42 22.10 -5.56
CA GLY A 416 -12.35 22.92 -6.33
C GLY A 416 -13.51 23.43 -5.46
N LYS A 417 -14.23 24.47 -5.88
CA LYS A 417 -15.40 24.96 -5.11
C LYS A 417 -16.55 23.94 -4.96
N ARG A 418 -16.46 22.78 -5.62
CA ARG A 418 -17.51 21.77 -5.68
C ARG A 418 -16.99 20.34 -5.54
N ASP A 419 -15.67 20.12 -5.62
CA ASP A 419 -14.99 18.82 -5.51
C ASP A 419 -15.72 17.68 -6.22
N ASN A 420 -15.99 17.85 -7.51
CA ASN A 420 -16.66 16.82 -8.30
C ASN A 420 -15.66 15.79 -8.82
N VAL A 421 -16.18 14.66 -9.27
CA VAL A 421 -15.43 13.72 -10.11
C VAL A 421 -14.80 14.46 -11.29
N GLY A 422 -13.49 14.27 -11.47
CA GLY A 422 -12.64 14.92 -12.46
C GLY A 422 -11.88 16.14 -11.95
N ASP A 423 -12.25 16.71 -10.80
CA ASP A 423 -11.53 17.85 -10.23
C ASP A 423 -10.14 17.41 -9.70
N PRO A 424 -9.13 18.29 -9.71
CA PRO A 424 -7.82 18.01 -9.14
C PRO A 424 -7.91 17.76 -7.63
N LEU A 425 -7.28 16.67 -7.17
CA LEU A 425 -7.05 16.38 -5.75
C LEU A 425 -5.67 16.88 -5.31
N PHE A 426 -4.62 16.41 -6.00
CA PHE A 426 -3.23 16.78 -5.72
C PHE A 426 -2.50 17.16 -6.99
N ILE A 427 -1.71 18.23 -6.93
CA ILE A 427 -0.80 18.65 -8.00
C ILE A 427 0.62 18.36 -7.50
N MET A 428 1.33 17.47 -8.20
CA MET A 428 2.60 16.92 -7.72
C MET A 428 3.75 17.30 -8.66
N PRO A 429 4.40 18.47 -8.51
CA PRO A 429 5.60 18.81 -9.27
C PRO A 429 6.78 17.88 -8.95
N MET A 430 7.04 16.91 -9.84
CA MET A 430 8.09 15.88 -9.67
C MET A 430 9.51 16.46 -9.68
N SER A 431 9.71 17.66 -10.23
CA SER A 431 11.00 18.35 -10.17
C SER A 431 11.44 18.71 -8.74
N ALA A 432 10.50 18.74 -7.80
CA ALA A 432 10.79 19.06 -6.40
C ALA A 432 11.07 17.80 -5.56
N PHE A 433 10.54 16.63 -5.96
CA PHE A 433 10.54 15.41 -5.15
C PHE A 433 10.72 14.17 -6.02
N GLN A 434 11.72 13.33 -5.71
CA GLN A 434 12.07 12.14 -6.50
C GLN A 434 11.04 11.02 -6.28
N ALA A 435 9.95 11.05 -7.04
CA ALA A 435 9.03 9.91 -7.13
C ALA A 435 9.65 8.75 -7.93
N ASN A 436 9.27 7.52 -7.60
CA ASN A 436 9.69 6.33 -8.34
C ASN A 436 8.53 5.33 -8.42
N VAL A 437 8.21 4.89 -9.64
CA VAL A 437 7.21 3.86 -9.90
C VAL A 437 7.95 2.58 -10.23
N LEU A 438 8.36 1.85 -9.19
CA LEU A 438 8.97 0.52 -9.25
C LEU A 438 10.09 0.44 -10.31
N GLY A 439 11.02 1.39 -10.27
CA GLY A 439 12.15 1.52 -11.19
C GLY A 439 12.05 2.68 -12.18
N PHE A 440 10.85 3.15 -12.51
CA PHE A 440 10.65 4.23 -13.50
C PHE A 440 10.43 5.59 -12.84
N GLU A 441 11.18 6.60 -13.29
CA GLU A 441 11.10 7.99 -12.80
C GLU A 441 9.94 8.74 -13.49
N PRO A 442 8.95 9.28 -12.75
CA PRO A 442 7.92 10.14 -13.33
C PRO A 442 8.45 11.49 -13.78
N LEU A 443 7.93 11.99 -14.89
CA LEU A 443 8.29 13.26 -15.50
C LEU A 443 7.16 14.30 -15.34
N GLY A 444 7.55 15.58 -15.24
CA GLY A 444 6.62 16.70 -15.29
C GLY A 444 5.90 16.99 -13.96
N THR A 445 4.61 17.27 -14.04
CA THR A 445 3.76 17.67 -12.89
C THR A 445 2.41 16.99 -13.03
N PRO A 446 2.31 15.69 -12.70
CA PRO A 446 1.04 14.98 -12.75
C PRO A 446 0.03 15.57 -11.77
N VAL A 447 -1.23 15.45 -12.17
CA VAL A 447 -2.38 15.90 -11.40
C VAL A 447 -3.21 14.67 -11.06
N ALA A 448 -3.26 14.33 -9.77
CA ALA A 448 -4.19 13.33 -9.28
C ALA A 448 -5.61 13.90 -9.35
N THR A 449 -6.54 13.15 -9.91
CA THR A 449 -7.93 13.60 -10.14
C THR A 449 -8.91 12.74 -9.35
N ILE A 450 -9.94 13.39 -8.83
CA ILE A 450 -10.99 12.76 -8.01
C ILE A 450 -11.85 11.86 -8.90
N GLY A 451 -11.96 10.59 -8.53
CA GLY A 451 -12.93 9.64 -9.08
C GLY A 451 -14.09 9.39 -8.12
N THR A 452 -14.95 8.42 -8.42
CA THR A 452 -16.01 8.01 -7.47
C THR A 452 -15.40 7.06 -6.45
N GLU A 453 -15.14 7.53 -5.22
CA GLU A 453 -14.44 6.76 -4.17
C GLU A 453 -13.04 6.27 -4.63
N SER A 454 -12.43 6.99 -5.58
CA SER A 454 -11.19 6.62 -6.23
C SER A 454 -10.36 7.85 -6.62
N VAL A 455 -9.10 7.64 -6.99
CA VAL A 455 -8.19 8.63 -7.55
C VAL A 455 -7.54 8.07 -8.82
N SER A 456 -7.42 8.90 -9.85
CA SER A 456 -6.69 8.57 -11.09
C SER A 456 -5.50 9.50 -11.27
N ILE A 457 -4.32 8.94 -11.52
CA ILE A 457 -3.04 9.64 -11.57
C ILE A 457 -2.34 9.30 -12.90
N PRO A 458 -2.52 10.13 -13.94
CA PRO A 458 -1.80 9.96 -15.20
C PRO A 458 -0.34 10.36 -15.03
N LEU A 459 0.58 9.51 -15.49
CA LEU A 459 2.03 9.67 -15.38
C LEU A 459 2.70 9.52 -16.75
N SER A 460 3.68 10.38 -17.01
CA SER A 460 4.69 10.18 -18.04
C SER A 460 5.95 9.63 -17.38
N LEU A 461 6.47 8.51 -17.85
CA LEU A 461 7.58 7.79 -17.22
C LEU A 461 8.82 7.84 -18.11
N LYS A 462 9.96 8.14 -17.48
CA LYS A 462 11.26 8.17 -18.13
C LYS A 462 11.71 6.75 -18.47
N MET A 463 11.82 6.46 -19.77
CA MET A 463 12.38 5.21 -20.27
C MET A 463 13.91 5.34 -20.43
N PRO A 464 14.65 4.23 -20.59
CA PRO A 464 16.07 4.28 -20.95
C PRO A 464 16.34 5.21 -22.13
N GLY A 465 17.33 6.09 -21.97
CA GLY A 465 17.58 7.16 -22.94
C GLY A 465 17.89 6.65 -24.36
N TYR A 466 18.48 5.47 -24.49
CA TYR A 466 18.79 4.86 -25.79
C TYR A 466 17.54 4.40 -26.57
N LEU A 467 16.40 4.23 -25.91
CA LEU A 467 15.12 3.92 -26.56
C LEU A 467 14.47 5.17 -27.18
N GLY A 468 14.84 6.38 -26.73
CA GLY A 468 14.37 7.64 -27.30
C GLY A 468 12.87 7.95 -27.09
N VAL A 469 12.18 7.20 -26.22
CA VAL A 469 10.73 7.32 -25.97
C VAL A 469 10.40 7.67 -24.51
N THR A 470 9.14 7.95 -24.23
CA THR A 470 8.60 8.16 -22.88
C THR A 470 7.41 7.23 -22.69
N GLY A 471 7.38 6.49 -21.59
CA GLY A 471 6.27 5.59 -21.26
C GLY A 471 5.08 6.36 -20.70
N ALA A 472 3.88 5.81 -20.82
CA ALA A 472 2.67 6.37 -20.23
C ALA A 472 2.01 5.36 -19.30
N ALA A 473 1.62 5.81 -18.10
CA ALA A 473 0.90 5.01 -17.12
C ALA A 473 -0.27 5.80 -16.53
N THR A 474 -1.29 5.12 -16.04
CA THR A 474 -2.34 5.75 -15.23
C THR A 474 -2.55 4.92 -13.98
N LEU A 475 -1.93 5.34 -12.88
CA LEU A 475 -2.11 4.68 -11.60
C LEU A 475 -3.49 5.02 -11.05
N THR A 476 -4.19 4.01 -10.56
CA THR A 476 -5.53 4.18 -9.99
C THR A 476 -5.54 3.67 -8.57
N ALA A 477 -6.17 4.43 -7.69
CA ALA A 477 -6.39 4.03 -6.32
C ALA A 477 -7.86 4.13 -5.90
N ASN A 478 -8.29 3.32 -4.93
CA ASN A 478 -9.64 3.38 -4.36
C ASN A 478 -9.64 3.02 -2.88
N MET A 479 -10.73 3.33 -2.18
CA MET A 479 -10.85 3.11 -0.72
C MET A 479 -10.80 1.63 -0.27
N ALA A 480 -10.89 0.67 -1.19
CA ALA A 480 -10.94 -0.76 -0.87
C ALA A 480 -9.59 -1.48 -1.03
N GLU A 481 -8.78 -1.04 -2.00
CA GLU A 481 -7.53 -1.71 -2.37
C GLU A 481 -6.31 -0.78 -2.28
N ASP A 482 -6.51 0.49 -1.91
CA ASP A 482 -5.57 1.59 -2.12
C ASP A 482 -5.10 1.56 -3.57
N LEU A 483 -3.89 1.08 -3.89
CA LEU A 483 -3.45 0.90 -5.27
C LEU A 483 -4.14 -0.29 -5.96
N GLN A 484 -4.81 -0.03 -7.07
CA GLN A 484 -5.32 -1.08 -7.95
C GLN A 484 -4.17 -1.72 -8.73
N ARG A 485 -3.83 -2.97 -8.42
CA ARG A 485 -2.78 -3.72 -9.12
C ARG A 485 -2.89 -3.71 -10.65
N PRO A 486 -4.08 -3.83 -11.27
CA PRO A 486 -4.22 -3.75 -12.73
C PRO A 486 -3.81 -2.40 -13.35
N SER A 487 -3.67 -1.35 -12.53
CA SER A 487 -3.18 -0.04 -12.99
C SER A 487 -1.65 0.05 -13.09
N LEU A 488 -0.91 -0.96 -12.61
CA LEU A 488 0.52 -1.10 -12.80
C LEU A 488 0.84 -1.60 -14.22
N HIS A 489 0.51 -0.75 -15.18
CA HIS A 489 0.69 -0.96 -16.60
C HIS A 489 1.38 0.27 -17.21
N ILE A 490 2.42 0.04 -18.01
CA ILE A 490 3.13 1.08 -18.75
C ILE A 490 2.94 0.81 -20.24
N ALA A 491 2.24 1.71 -20.91
CA ALA A 491 2.18 1.75 -22.36
C ALA A 491 3.49 2.32 -22.90
N ILE A 492 4.13 1.57 -23.81
CA ILE A 492 5.40 1.93 -24.43
C ILE A 492 5.11 2.30 -25.89
N PRO A 493 5.37 3.54 -26.31
CA PRO A 493 5.28 3.91 -27.73
C PRO A 493 6.24 3.09 -28.59
N ASP A 494 6.03 3.09 -29.91
CA ASP A 494 6.91 2.39 -30.83
C ASP A 494 8.38 2.83 -30.66
N ILE A 495 9.26 1.87 -30.45
CA ILE A 495 10.70 2.07 -30.29
C ILE A 495 11.34 1.83 -31.65
N VAL A 496 11.96 2.87 -32.21
CA VAL A 496 12.64 2.80 -33.51
C VAL A 496 14.15 2.95 -33.32
N LEU A 497 14.87 1.84 -33.45
CA LEU A 497 16.33 1.77 -33.44
C LEU A 497 16.85 1.47 -34.85
N ALA A 498 18.16 1.63 -35.06
CA ALA A 498 18.77 1.30 -36.35
C ALA A 498 18.63 -0.20 -36.65
N GLY A 499 17.76 -0.55 -37.62
CA GLY A 499 17.52 -1.92 -38.08
C GLY A 499 16.56 -2.74 -37.22
N VAL A 500 16.02 -2.18 -36.13
CA VAL A 500 15.08 -2.85 -35.22
C VAL A 500 13.99 -1.88 -34.80
N GLU A 501 12.75 -2.31 -34.90
CA GLU A 501 11.58 -1.60 -34.45
C GLU A 501 10.74 -2.52 -33.54
N LEU A 502 10.32 -2.00 -32.38
CA LEU A 502 9.38 -2.68 -31.50
C LEU A 502 8.10 -1.86 -31.44
N ARG A 503 6.99 -2.39 -31.96
CA ARG A 503 5.69 -1.72 -32.06
C ARG A 503 4.70 -2.21 -31.02
N GLY A 504 3.80 -1.31 -30.60
CA GLY A 504 2.63 -1.64 -29.78
C GLY A 504 2.97 -2.27 -28.42
N GLY A 505 4.12 -1.90 -27.84
CA GLY A 505 4.60 -2.46 -26.59
C GLY A 505 3.80 -2.01 -25.37
N GLY A 506 3.55 -2.92 -24.45
CA GLY A 506 3.04 -2.61 -23.11
C GLY A 506 3.63 -3.58 -22.10
N ILE A 507 3.94 -3.08 -20.91
CA ILE A 507 4.49 -3.91 -19.82
C ILE A 507 3.62 -3.78 -18.57
N ASP A 508 3.40 -4.91 -17.92
CA ASP A 508 2.70 -5.05 -16.64
C ASP A 508 3.71 -5.42 -15.56
N TRP A 509 3.45 -4.98 -14.33
CA TRP A 509 4.31 -5.36 -13.20
C TRP A 509 4.16 -6.85 -12.87
N ALA A 510 5.26 -7.60 -12.94
CA ALA A 510 5.26 -9.05 -12.90
C ALA A 510 5.49 -9.65 -11.50
N GLY A 511 6.04 -8.89 -10.55
CA GLY A 511 6.23 -9.40 -9.18
C GLY A 511 7.38 -8.78 -8.37
N PRO A 512 7.70 -9.38 -7.21
CA PRO A 512 8.53 -8.79 -6.14
C PRO A 512 10.02 -8.59 -6.49
N GLU A 513 10.47 -9.01 -7.66
CA GLU A 513 11.83 -8.70 -8.17
C GLU A 513 11.85 -7.38 -8.97
N ASP A 514 10.76 -6.59 -8.90
CA ASP A 514 10.56 -5.35 -9.65
C ASP A 514 10.70 -5.51 -11.18
N GLN A 515 10.40 -6.71 -11.66
CA GLN A 515 10.40 -7.02 -13.07
C GLN A 515 9.08 -6.60 -13.72
N TRP A 516 9.19 -5.99 -14.89
CA TRP A 516 8.06 -5.64 -15.74
C TRP A 516 8.10 -6.48 -17.00
N THR A 517 6.99 -7.11 -17.36
CA THR A 517 6.94 -8.00 -18.53
C THR A 517 5.76 -7.67 -19.41
N GLY A 518 5.87 -8.01 -20.69
CA GLY A 518 4.78 -7.81 -21.61
C GLY A 518 5.11 -8.29 -23.01
N THR A 519 4.37 -7.79 -23.98
CA THR A 519 4.49 -8.22 -25.37
C THR A 519 4.50 -7.04 -26.32
N GLY A 520 5.13 -7.23 -27.48
CA GLY A 520 5.10 -6.29 -28.59
C GLY A 520 5.25 -7.01 -29.93
N GLU A 521 5.27 -6.22 -30.99
CA GLU A 521 5.57 -6.68 -32.34
C GLU A 521 7.00 -6.26 -32.69
N LEU A 522 7.86 -7.24 -32.98
CA LEU A 522 9.25 -7.00 -33.33
C LEU A 522 9.39 -7.04 -34.84
N GLU A 523 9.71 -5.89 -35.44
CA GLU A 523 10.13 -5.79 -36.84
C GLU A 523 11.64 -5.57 -36.87
N MET A 524 12.38 -6.45 -37.52
CA MET A 524 13.80 -6.20 -37.81
C MET A 524 13.94 -5.97 -39.30
N GLN A 525 14.31 -4.75 -39.68
CA GLN A 525 14.45 -4.38 -41.08
C GLN A 525 15.83 -4.72 -41.62
N PRO A 526 15.90 -5.63 -42.61
CA PRO A 526 17.06 -5.76 -43.45
C PRO A 526 17.00 -4.66 -44.55
N GLY A 527 17.24 -3.39 -44.22
CA GLY A 527 17.39 -2.30 -45.20
C GLY A 527 16.13 -1.90 -46.00
N ALA A 528 16.18 -0.71 -46.61
CA ALA A 528 15.03 -0.07 -47.25
C ALA A 528 14.51 -0.85 -48.48
N GLY A 529 13.38 -1.55 -48.32
CA GLY A 529 12.61 -2.15 -49.41
C GLY A 529 12.58 -3.68 -49.48
N ALA A 530 13.23 -4.38 -48.55
CA ALA A 530 13.17 -5.84 -48.43
C ALA A 530 12.09 -6.29 -47.43
N ALA A 531 11.51 -7.47 -47.63
CA ALA A 531 10.76 -8.15 -46.57
C ALA A 531 11.70 -8.35 -45.37
N GLY A 532 11.27 -7.98 -44.17
CA GLY A 532 12.04 -8.11 -42.93
C GLY A 532 11.48 -9.17 -42.00
N LEU A 533 12.22 -9.47 -40.94
CA LEU A 533 11.73 -10.36 -39.90
C LEU A 533 10.62 -9.63 -39.14
N ASP A 534 9.40 -10.11 -39.25
CA ASP A 534 8.23 -9.58 -38.56
C ASP A 534 7.67 -10.64 -37.62
N VAL A 535 7.66 -10.33 -36.32
CA VAL A 535 7.26 -11.26 -35.27
C VAL A 535 6.25 -10.61 -34.32
N HIS A 536 5.01 -11.08 -34.41
CA HIS A 536 3.96 -10.71 -33.46
C HIS A 536 4.12 -11.47 -32.13
N GLY A 537 3.90 -10.78 -31.01
CA GLY A 537 3.89 -11.40 -29.68
C GLY A 537 5.28 -11.66 -29.09
N ALA A 538 6.29 -10.92 -29.55
CA ALA A 538 7.61 -10.91 -28.94
C ALA A 538 7.49 -10.54 -27.45
N GLN A 539 8.03 -11.40 -26.59
CA GLN A 539 8.03 -11.17 -25.15
C GLN A 539 9.11 -10.14 -24.82
N ILE A 540 8.81 -9.19 -23.95
CA ILE A 540 9.73 -8.17 -23.47
C ILE A 540 9.76 -8.13 -21.95
N ALA A 541 10.93 -7.86 -21.39
CA ALA A 541 11.13 -7.71 -19.97
C ALA A 541 12.01 -6.48 -19.68
N PHE A 542 11.64 -5.75 -18.64
CA PHE A 542 12.41 -4.65 -18.07
C PHE A 542 12.73 -4.99 -16.60
N ASP A 543 13.98 -4.75 -16.22
CA ASP A 543 14.40 -4.64 -14.84
C ASP A 543 14.30 -3.15 -14.44
N PRO A 544 14.36 -2.77 -13.15
CA PRO A 544 14.01 -1.42 -12.69
C PRO A 544 14.61 -0.28 -13.53
N GLY A 545 13.79 0.29 -14.42
CA GLY A 545 14.16 1.41 -15.28
C GLY A 545 15.03 1.07 -16.50
N ASP A 546 15.31 -0.20 -16.83
CA ASP A 546 16.14 -0.61 -17.98
C ASP A 546 15.62 -1.86 -18.73
N PHE A 547 15.90 -1.94 -20.03
CA PHE A 547 15.50 -3.10 -20.85
C PHE A 547 16.35 -4.31 -20.49
N ALA A 548 15.74 -5.38 -19.97
CA ALA A 548 16.47 -6.56 -19.53
C ALA A 548 16.67 -7.55 -20.68
N SER A 549 15.58 -7.95 -21.34
CA SER A 549 15.63 -8.94 -22.42
C SER A 549 14.36 -8.93 -23.26
N GLY A 550 14.47 -9.46 -24.47
CA GLY A 550 13.32 -9.84 -25.27
C GLY A 550 13.49 -11.21 -25.89
N SER A 551 12.40 -11.89 -26.20
CA SER A 551 12.45 -13.20 -26.86
C SER A 551 11.27 -13.44 -27.79
N PHE A 552 11.48 -14.30 -28.78
CA PHE A 552 10.42 -14.75 -29.67
C PHE A 552 10.73 -16.13 -30.26
N THR A 553 9.71 -16.74 -30.86
CA THR A 553 9.81 -18.00 -31.60
C THR A 553 9.38 -17.81 -33.05
N THR A 554 10.08 -18.45 -33.98
CA THR A 554 9.73 -18.46 -35.40
C THR A 554 8.75 -19.59 -35.75
N ALA A 555 8.12 -19.49 -36.93
CA ALA A 555 7.25 -20.54 -37.46
C ALA A 555 8.06 -21.80 -37.85
N PRO A 556 7.43 -22.99 -37.93
CA PRO A 556 8.05 -24.17 -38.55
C PRO A 556 8.14 -24.02 -40.08
N TYR A 557 8.82 -24.96 -40.76
CA TYR A 557 9.05 -24.97 -42.21
C TYR A 557 7.87 -24.44 -43.04
N PRO A 558 8.11 -23.48 -43.97
CA PRO A 558 9.40 -22.95 -44.39
C PRO A 558 9.94 -21.85 -43.45
N GLY A 559 9.46 -21.70 -42.22
CA GLY A 559 9.97 -20.70 -41.28
C GLY A 559 9.33 -19.31 -41.42
N THR A 560 9.82 -18.36 -40.64
CA THR A 560 9.45 -16.94 -40.73
C THR A 560 10.28 -16.27 -41.83
N PRO A 561 9.66 -15.59 -42.82
CA PRO A 561 10.39 -14.92 -43.88
C PRO A 561 11.31 -13.80 -43.34
N ILE A 562 12.53 -13.74 -43.85
CA ILE A 562 13.49 -12.64 -43.61
C ILE A 562 13.90 -11.93 -44.91
N TYR A 563 13.50 -12.49 -46.06
CA TYR A 563 13.56 -11.92 -47.41
C TYR A 563 12.60 -12.73 -48.33
N HIS A 564 12.35 -12.28 -49.58
CA HIS A 564 11.44 -12.95 -50.54
C HIS A 564 11.55 -14.49 -50.57
N ASP A 565 12.78 -15.02 -50.62
CA ASP A 565 13.08 -16.46 -50.60
C ASP A 565 14.11 -16.85 -49.55
N ALA A 566 14.22 -16.10 -48.44
CA ALA A 566 15.04 -16.53 -47.30
C ALA A 566 14.22 -16.55 -46.02
N TYR A 567 14.45 -17.57 -45.22
CA TYR A 567 13.62 -17.89 -44.08
C TYR A 567 14.46 -18.23 -42.85
N LEU A 568 13.87 -18.00 -41.69
CA LEU A 568 14.40 -18.30 -40.38
C LEU A 568 13.46 -19.27 -39.66
N GLU A 569 13.97 -20.45 -39.30
CA GLU A 569 13.20 -21.55 -38.73
C GLU A 569 13.81 -22.03 -37.41
N ASN A 570 13.00 -22.71 -36.59
CA ASN A 570 13.42 -23.40 -35.36
C ASN A 570 14.13 -22.51 -34.33
N LEU A 571 13.98 -21.19 -34.47
CA LEU A 571 14.63 -20.20 -33.64
C LEU A 571 13.76 -19.86 -32.43
N THR A 572 14.31 -20.14 -31.24
CA THR A 572 13.99 -19.41 -30.01
C THR A 572 15.09 -18.38 -29.81
N ALA A 573 14.80 -17.12 -30.13
CA ALA A 573 15.80 -16.07 -30.05
C ALA A 573 15.66 -15.25 -28.78
N ALA A 574 16.80 -14.79 -28.27
CA ALA A 574 16.88 -13.64 -27.39
C ALA A 574 17.33 -12.42 -28.20
N PHE A 575 16.61 -11.31 -28.07
CA PHE A 575 17.02 -10.02 -28.63
C PHE A 575 17.34 -9.02 -27.52
N ASN A 576 18.27 -8.13 -27.82
CA ASN A 576 18.64 -7.02 -26.95
C ASN A 576 18.53 -5.69 -27.72
N LEU A 577 17.91 -4.69 -27.10
CA LEU A 577 17.74 -3.34 -27.64
C LEU A 577 18.87 -2.37 -27.23
N HIS A 578 19.76 -2.79 -26.33
CA HIS A 578 20.95 -2.01 -26.00
C HIS A 578 21.78 -1.75 -27.27
N PRO A 579 22.24 -0.52 -27.53
CA PRO A 579 23.03 -0.24 -28.71
C PRO A 579 24.42 -0.91 -28.69
N PRO A 580 24.85 -1.61 -29.75
CA PRO A 580 24.08 -1.95 -30.94
C PRO A 580 23.08 -3.09 -30.68
N PRO A 581 21.84 -3.01 -31.19
CA PRO A 581 20.87 -4.09 -31.04
C PRO A 581 21.45 -5.43 -31.50
N SER A 582 21.00 -6.53 -30.90
CA SER A 582 21.50 -7.86 -31.23
C SER A 582 20.41 -8.92 -31.14
N LEU A 583 20.58 -9.95 -31.96
CA LEU A 583 19.78 -11.16 -31.95
C LEU A 583 20.73 -12.35 -31.75
N THR A 584 20.40 -13.21 -30.79
CA THR A 584 21.21 -14.39 -30.43
C THR A 584 20.30 -15.58 -30.20
N GLY A 585 20.79 -16.77 -30.51
CA GLY A 585 20.03 -18.01 -30.37
C GLY A 585 20.60 -19.09 -31.29
N ASN A 586 19.98 -20.26 -31.27
CA ASN A 586 20.21 -21.28 -32.30
C ASN A 586 19.10 -21.15 -33.34
N ALA A 587 19.47 -21.01 -34.61
CA ALA A 587 18.55 -20.85 -35.71
C ALA A 587 18.90 -21.83 -36.84
N GLU A 588 17.89 -22.16 -37.62
CA GLU A 588 18.04 -22.66 -38.98
C GLU A 588 17.74 -21.50 -39.93
N ILE A 589 18.64 -21.26 -40.90
CA ILE A 589 18.46 -20.25 -41.93
C ILE A 589 18.52 -20.94 -43.30
N GLY A 590 17.50 -20.70 -44.12
CA GLY A 590 17.32 -21.38 -45.40
C GLY A 590 17.07 -20.41 -46.55
N ALA A 591 17.59 -20.73 -47.74
CA ALA A 591 17.34 -20.01 -48.99
C ALA A 591 16.61 -20.90 -50.00
N VAL A 592 15.52 -20.38 -50.56
CA VAL A 592 14.63 -21.01 -51.55
C VAL A 592 14.05 -22.33 -51.04
N ALA A 593 12.80 -22.29 -50.57
CA ALA A 593 12.11 -23.46 -50.04
C ALA A 593 11.56 -24.37 -51.16
N HIS A 594 11.74 -25.69 -51.02
CA HIS A 594 11.26 -26.72 -51.94
C HIS A 594 10.25 -27.67 -51.30
N GLY A 595 9.64 -28.54 -52.10
CA GLY A 595 8.78 -29.60 -51.56
C GLY A 595 9.56 -30.57 -50.66
N GLY A 596 8.94 -31.06 -49.58
CA GLY A 596 9.52 -32.09 -48.72
C GLY A 596 10.37 -31.57 -47.55
N GLY A 597 10.37 -30.26 -47.26
CA GLY A 597 11.05 -29.70 -46.09
C GLY A 597 12.53 -29.43 -46.32
N VAL A 598 12.90 -28.97 -47.52
CA VAL A 598 14.30 -28.79 -47.94
C VAL A 598 14.50 -27.38 -48.50
N TYR A 599 15.63 -26.74 -48.21
CA TYR A 599 16.06 -25.52 -48.88
C TYR A 599 17.13 -25.78 -49.94
N SER A 600 17.33 -24.86 -50.89
CA SER A 600 18.47 -24.94 -51.81
C SER A 600 19.79 -24.89 -51.06
N LEU A 601 19.86 -24.00 -50.07
CA LEU A 601 20.99 -23.80 -49.14
C LEU A 601 20.39 -23.65 -47.74
N GLU A 602 20.92 -24.37 -46.75
CA GLU A 602 20.51 -24.26 -45.36
C GLU A 602 21.70 -24.39 -44.41
N ALA A 603 21.66 -23.65 -43.31
CA ALA A 603 22.56 -23.86 -42.19
C ALA A 603 21.82 -23.79 -40.87
N THR A 604 22.20 -24.65 -39.93
CA THR A 604 21.67 -24.72 -38.57
C THR A 604 22.80 -24.56 -37.57
N GLY A 605 22.66 -23.62 -36.64
CA GLY A 605 23.66 -23.36 -35.60
C GLY A 605 23.44 -22.04 -34.86
N PRO A 606 24.44 -21.60 -34.07
CA PRO A 606 24.40 -20.30 -33.42
C PRO A 606 24.26 -19.16 -34.44
N LEU A 607 23.27 -18.30 -34.20
CA LEU A 607 23.00 -17.10 -34.97
C LEU A 607 23.76 -15.91 -34.41
N SER A 608 24.37 -15.13 -35.31
CA SER A 608 24.89 -13.79 -35.00
C SER A 608 24.39 -12.77 -36.01
N THR A 609 23.99 -11.59 -35.53
CA THR A 609 23.44 -10.52 -36.36
C THR A 609 24.23 -9.23 -36.22
N SER A 610 24.39 -8.51 -37.33
CA SER A 610 24.91 -7.14 -37.36
C SER A 610 23.90 -6.25 -38.07
N PHE A 611 23.23 -5.37 -37.33
CA PHE A 611 22.27 -4.42 -37.91
C PHE A 611 23.01 -3.23 -38.52
N GLY A 612 22.71 -2.93 -39.78
CA GLY A 612 23.38 -1.92 -40.58
C GLY A 612 22.79 -1.82 -41.98
N ASN A 613 23.49 -1.13 -42.89
CA ASN A 613 23.12 -1.08 -44.30
C ASN A 613 24.32 -1.52 -45.17
N PRO A 614 24.37 -2.79 -45.63
CA PRO A 614 23.41 -3.86 -45.36
C PRO A 614 23.55 -4.45 -43.95
N SER A 615 22.48 -5.05 -43.43
CA SER A 615 22.60 -5.90 -42.23
C SER A 615 23.10 -7.30 -42.64
N THR A 616 23.59 -8.07 -41.69
CA THR A 616 24.03 -9.45 -41.93
C THR A 616 23.54 -10.39 -40.86
N MET A 617 23.17 -11.61 -41.26
CA MET A 617 22.88 -12.74 -40.38
C MET A 617 23.85 -13.86 -40.73
N ASN A 618 24.60 -14.36 -39.76
CA ASN A 618 25.50 -15.49 -39.94
C ASN A 618 25.05 -16.65 -39.06
N VAL A 619 25.00 -17.83 -39.65
CA VAL A 619 24.76 -19.10 -38.96
C VAL A 619 25.92 -20.04 -39.25
N GLU A 620 26.53 -20.56 -38.20
CA GLU A 620 27.69 -21.47 -38.29
C GLU A 620 27.38 -22.79 -37.58
N GLY A 621 27.45 -23.91 -38.29
CA GLY A 621 27.13 -25.22 -37.70
C GLY A 621 27.03 -26.33 -38.74
N GLU A 622 25.93 -27.06 -38.73
CA GLU A 622 25.59 -28.04 -39.76
C GLU A 622 24.84 -27.34 -40.91
N GLY A 623 24.79 -27.94 -42.08
CA GLY A 623 24.04 -27.37 -43.20
C GLY A 623 23.79 -28.39 -44.29
N ALA A 624 23.11 -27.97 -45.35
CA ALA A 624 22.86 -28.82 -46.51
C ALA A 624 22.69 -28.00 -47.78
N ILE A 625 22.94 -28.67 -48.91
CA ILE A 625 22.70 -28.14 -50.24
C ILE A 625 21.69 -29.05 -50.90
N TYR A 626 20.48 -28.54 -51.14
CA TYR A 626 19.35 -29.33 -51.64
C TYR A 626 19.15 -30.65 -50.86
N GLY A 627 19.25 -30.59 -49.52
CA GLY A 627 19.10 -31.74 -48.62
C GLY A 627 20.30 -32.70 -48.59
N VAL A 628 21.40 -32.40 -49.30
CA VAL A 628 22.66 -33.14 -49.17
C VAL A 628 23.46 -32.55 -48.01
N PRO A 629 23.73 -33.31 -46.93
CA PRO A 629 24.31 -32.77 -45.71
C PRO A 629 25.78 -32.35 -45.88
N LEU A 630 26.12 -31.23 -45.26
CA LEU A 630 27.48 -30.72 -45.06
C LEU A 630 27.92 -31.00 -43.61
N THR A 631 29.16 -31.44 -43.43
CA THR A 631 29.73 -31.72 -42.10
C THR A 631 30.03 -30.46 -41.31
N SER A 632 30.22 -29.34 -42.00
CA SER A 632 30.21 -27.99 -41.44
C SER A 632 29.71 -27.02 -42.50
N ALA A 633 28.95 -26.03 -42.07
CA ALA A 633 28.41 -24.97 -42.92
C ALA A 633 28.51 -23.61 -42.21
N ARG A 634 28.76 -22.58 -43.00
CA ARG A 634 28.64 -21.17 -42.63
C ARG A 634 27.80 -20.48 -43.67
N ALA A 635 26.56 -20.14 -43.30
CA ALA A 635 25.67 -19.34 -44.11
C ALA A 635 25.75 -17.87 -43.68
N THR A 636 25.80 -16.97 -44.67
CA THR A 636 25.76 -15.53 -44.52
C THR A 636 24.64 -14.98 -45.38
N PHE A 637 23.56 -14.52 -44.74
CA PHE A 637 22.52 -13.75 -45.38
C PHE A 637 22.84 -12.26 -45.25
N THR A 638 22.67 -11.51 -46.34
CA THR A 638 22.73 -10.06 -46.32
C THR A 638 21.46 -9.45 -46.88
N THR A 639 21.14 -8.28 -46.35
CA THR A 639 19.95 -7.52 -46.75
C THR A 639 20.02 -6.96 -48.17
N ALA A 640 21.16 -7.12 -48.84
CA ALA A 640 21.30 -6.83 -50.26
C ALA A 640 20.70 -7.95 -51.15
N GLY A 641 20.05 -8.97 -50.56
CA GLY A 641 19.43 -10.07 -51.29
C GLY A 641 20.40 -11.20 -51.64
N THR A 642 21.51 -11.31 -50.91
CA THR A 642 22.52 -12.34 -51.14
C THR A 642 22.48 -13.38 -50.02
N PHE A 643 22.48 -14.65 -50.38
CA PHE A 643 22.72 -15.76 -49.45
C PHE A 643 23.96 -16.51 -49.89
N HIS A 644 25.00 -16.51 -49.05
CA HIS A 644 26.27 -17.17 -49.31
C HIS A 644 26.48 -18.29 -48.31
N GLU A 645 26.78 -19.50 -48.78
CA GLU A 645 27.09 -20.64 -47.92
C GLU A 645 28.45 -21.23 -48.29
N THR A 646 29.26 -21.48 -47.27
CA THR A 646 30.49 -22.26 -47.41
C THR A 646 30.45 -23.45 -46.48
N GLY A 647 31.03 -24.57 -46.88
CA GLY A 647 31.01 -25.75 -46.03
C GLY A 647 31.88 -26.89 -46.52
N VAL A 648 31.76 -28.03 -45.85
CA VAL A 648 32.49 -29.26 -46.20
C VAL A 648 31.50 -30.35 -46.57
N LEU A 649 31.56 -30.80 -47.82
CA LEU A 649 30.75 -31.89 -48.33
C LEU A 649 31.49 -33.22 -48.19
N GLY A 650 30.80 -34.23 -47.68
CA GLY A 650 31.24 -35.62 -47.64
C GLY A 650 30.14 -36.56 -48.10
N LEU A 651 30.00 -36.75 -49.40
CA LEU A 651 28.98 -37.60 -50.01
C LEU A 651 29.59 -38.97 -50.36
N ASP A 652 28.95 -40.07 -49.97
CA ASP A 652 29.25 -41.42 -50.46
C ASP A 652 27.96 -42.14 -50.85
N GLN A 653 27.69 -42.23 -52.16
CA GLN A 653 26.50 -42.88 -52.69
C GLN A 653 26.79 -43.67 -53.97
N GLY A 654 26.44 -44.96 -53.98
CA GLY A 654 26.40 -45.77 -55.20
C GLY A 654 27.75 -45.91 -55.93
N GLY A 655 28.88 -45.86 -55.20
CA GLY A 655 30.23 -45.91 -55.77
C GLY A 655 30.78 -44.56 -56.22
N LEU A 656 30.06 -43.46 -55.94
CA LEU A 656 30.52 -42.07 -56.04
C LEU A 656 30.84 -41.55 -54.64
N THR A 657 32.07 -41.09 -54.43
CA THR A 657 32.51 -40.39 -53.22
C THR A 657 32.95 -38.98 -53.58
N ILE A 658 32.40 -37.96 -52.92
CA ILE A 658 32.78 -36.55 -53.08
C ILE A 658 33.17 -36.02 -51.72
N GLY A 659 34.42 -35.54 -51.61
CA GLY A 659 34.94 -34.87 -50.43
C GLY A 659 35.53 -33.53 -50.82
N GLY A 660 35.02 -32.43 -50.31
CA GLY A 660 35.53 -31.11 -50.70
C GLY A 660 34.90 -29.94 -49.97
N THR A 661 35.42 -28.75 -50.25
CA THR A 661 34.88 -27.48 -49.79
C THR A 661 33.82 -26.98 -50.77
N VAL A 662 32.68 -26.56 -50.24
CA VAL A 662 31.62 -25.91 -51.00
C VAL A 662 31.73 -24.39 -50.84
N ASP A 663 31.54 -23.67 -51.94
CA ASP A 663 31.30 -22.22 -51.99
C ASP A 663 30.07 -21.99 -52.89
N ALA A 664 28.95 -21.59 -52.29
CA ALA A 664 27.65 -21.51 -52.93
C ALA A 664 27.00 -20.15 -52.70
N ASN A 665 26.35 -19.61 -53.73
CA ASN A 665 25.62 -18.36 -53.67
C ASN A 665 24.21 -18.55 -54.24
N THR A 666 23.23 -17.93 -53.56
CA THR A 666 21.86 -17.79 -54.07
C THR A 666 21.56 -16.32 -54.29
N ASP A 667 21.14 -16.00 -55.50
CA ASP A 667 20.48 -14.73 -55.81
C ASP A 667 19.02 -14.86 -55.40
N LEU A 668 18.68 -14.27 -54.25
CA LEU A 668 17.34 -14.39 -53.66
C LEU A 668 16.26 -13.63 -54.46
N ALA A 669 16.64 -12.72 -55.35
CA ALA A 669 15.68 -12.03 -56.22
C ALA A 669 15.36 -12.86 -57.47
N ALA A 670 16.34 -13.62 -57.96
CA ALA A 670 16.17 -14.54 -59.08
C ALA A 670 15.66 -15.93 -58.66
N GLY A 671 15.83 -16.30 -57.38
CA GLY A 671 15.52 -17.63 -56.86
C GLY A 671 16.45 -18.71 -57.40
N THR A 672 17.67 -18.35 -57.78
CA THR A 672 18.64 -19.26 -58.42
C THR A 672 19.88 -19.43 -57.56
N THR A 673 20.28 -20.68 -57.38
CA THR A 673 21.46 -21.10 -56.61
C THR A 673 22.53 -21.67 -57.54
N SER A 674 23.76 -21.26 -57.33
CA SER A 674 24.92 -21.83 -58.01
C SER A 674 26.15 -21.78 -57.14
N GLY A 675 27.12 -22.65 -57.42
CA GLY A 675 28.32 -22.71 -56.62
C GLY A 675 29.35 -23.66 -57.18
N THR A 676 30.36 -23.94 -56.36
CA THR A 676 31.42 -24.86 -56.69
C THR A 676 31.70 -25.81 -55.53
N ILE A 677 32.07 -27.05 -55.86
CA ILE A 677 32.58 -28.05 -54.93
C ILE A 677 34.04 -28.30 -55.32
N GLY A 678 34.99 -27.82 -54.51
CA GLY A 678 36.42 -28.01 -54.71
C GLY A 678 36.96 -29.14 -53.85
N GLY A 679 37.47 -30.22 -54.45
CA GLY A 679 38.08 -31.31 -53.68
C GLY A 679 38.23 -32.62 -54.44
N GLY A 680 38.33 -33.70 -53.68
CA GLY A 680 38.50 -35.06 -54.17
C GLY A 680 37.18 -35.70 -54.60
N PHE A 681 37.09 -36.04 -55.88
CA PHE A 681 36.02 -36.82 -56.48
C PHE A 681 36.52 -38.24 -56.76
N SER A 682 35.81 -39.26 -56.29
CA SER A 682 36.15 -40.65 -56.55
C SER A 682 34.96 -41.42 -57.12
N PHE A 683 35.21 -42.18 -58.19
CA PHE A 683 34.21 -43.09 -58.74
C PHE A 683 34.86 -44.43 -59.11
N ALA A 684 34.23 -45.53 -58.71
CA ALA A 684 34.70 -46.89 -58.99
C ALA A 684 36.19 -47.13 -58.63
N GLY A 685 36.68 -46.51 -57.55
CA GLY A 685 38.05 -46.67 -57.05
C GLY A 685 39.11 -45.77 -57.69
N GLN A 686 38.73 -44.85 -58.60
CA GLN A 686 39.63 -43.83 -59.13
C GLN A 686 39.28 -42.44 -58.58
N SER A 687 40.29 -41.73 -58.07
CA SER A 687 40.15 -40.41 -57.46
C SER A 687 40.80 -39.32 -58.30
N VAL A 688 40.19 -38.14 -58.34
CA VAL A 688 40.66 -36.93 -59.04
C VAL A 688 40.40 -35.72 -58.13
N GLU A 689 41.33 -34.76 -58.09
CA GLU A 689 41.09 -33.47 -57.43
C GLU A 689 40.65 -32.44 -58.48
N GLN A 690 39.46 -31.87 -58.32
CA GLN A 690 38.94 -30.85 -59.22
C GLN A 690 37.90 -29.95 -58.56
N THR A 691 37.52 -28.88 -59.27
CA THR A 691 36.40 -28.01 -58.92
C THR A 691 35.18 -28.36 -59.79
N LEU A 692 34.06 -28.70 -59.16
CA LEU A 692 32.80 -29.03 -59.82
C LEU A 692 31.82 -27.86 -59.66
N PRO A 693 31.50 -27.12 -60.73
CA PRO A 693 30.42 -26.14 -60.66
C PRO A 693 29.05 -26.84 -60.63
N PHE A 694 28.11 -26.27 -59.88
CA PHE A 694 26.74 -26.77 -59.77
C PHE A 694 25.72 -25.62 -59.90
N ASN A 695 24.47 -25.99 -60.18
CA ASN A 695 23.31 -25.10 -60.23
C ASN A 695 22.09 -25.78 -59.57
N ASP A 696 20.90 -25.21 -59.75
CA ASP A 696 19.62 -25.72 -59.21
C ASP A 696 19.23 -27.12 -59.66
N THR A 697 19.81 -27.64 -60.74
CA THR A 697 19.53 -29.00 -61.22
C THR A 697 20.52 -30.01 -60.64
N GLY A 698 21.78 -29.60 -60.46
CA GLY A 698 22.85 -30.48 -59.99
C GLY A 698 24.21 -30.11 -60.58
N PHE A 699 25.09 -31.10 -60.72
CA PHE A 699 26.41 -30.93 -61.34
C PHE A 699 26.70 -32.06 -62.31
N ALA A 700 27.58 -31.78 -63.27
CA ALA A 700 28.05 -32.76 -64.23
C ALA A 700 29.57 -32.86 -64.21
N TYR A 701 30.07 -34.09 -64.32
CA TYR A 701 31.50 -34.40 -64.40
C TYR A 701 31.81 -35.20 -65.66
N CYS A 702 33.00 -34.98 -66.21
CA CYS A 702 33.47 -35.53 -67.47
C CYS A 702 34.86 -36.12 -67.32
N LYS A 703 35.03 -37.40 -67.70
CA LYS A 703 36.32 -38.08 -67.68
C LYS A 703 36.59 -38.84 -68.98
N GLU A 704 37.81 -38.73 -69.48
CA GLU A 704 38.30 -39.59 -70.55
C GLU A 704 38.84 -40.92 -70.00
N VAL A 705 38.31 -42.05 -70.50
CA VAL A 705 38.74 -43.41 -70.15
C VAL A 705 39.12 -44.14 -71.44
N GLY A 706 40.39 -44.03 -71.84
CA GLY A 706 40.86 -44.56 -73.12
C GLY A 706 40.25 -43.78 -74.30
N PRO A 707 39.72 -44.42 -75.36
CA PRO A 707 39.07 -43.72 -76.48
C PRO A 707 37.63 -43.27 -76.19
N LEU A 708 37.13 -43.44 -74.96
CA LEU A 708 35.74 -43.15 -74.58
C LEU A 708 35.68 -41.99 -73.58
N SER A 709 34.73 -41.09 -73.78
CA SER A 709 34.37 -40.04 -72.82
C SER A 709 33.15 -40.51 -72.02
N VAL A 710 33.27 -40.54 -70.69
CA VAL A 710 32.17 -40.90 -69.79
C VAL A 710 31.70 -39.63 -69.08
N GLY A 711 30.39 -39.37 -69.16
CA GLY A 711 29.74 -38.25 -68.47
C GLY A 711 28.97 -38.73 -67.24
N PHE A 712 29.05 -37.97 -66.16
CA PHE A 712 28.32 -38.20 -64.92
C PHE A 712 27.42 -37.00 -64.66
N LEU A 713 26.18 -37.26 -64.29
CA LEU A 713 25.23 -36.24 -63.86
C LEU A 713 24.73 -36.62 -62.47
N PHE A 714 24.98 -35.75 -61.50
CA PHE A 714 24.30 -35.81 -60.23
C PHE A 714 23.15 -34.81 -60.28
N LYS A 715 21.92 -35.27 -60.08
CA LYS A 715 20.78 -34.39 -59.83
C LYS A 715 20.47 -34.39 -58.35
N TRP A 716 20.21 -33.22 -57.80
CA TRP A 716 19.73 -33.08 -56.41
C TRP A 716 18.50 -33.96 -56.20
N GLU A 717 17.55 -33.87 -57.14
CA GLU A 717 16.42 -34.77 -57.24
C GLU A 717 16.73 -35.93 -58.22
N GLY A 718 16.91 -37.13 -57.69
CA GLY A 718 17.02 -38.36 -58.48
C GLY A 718 18.40 -39.02 -58.55
N GLY A 719 19.42 -38.44 -57.91
CA GLY A 719 20.72 -39.07 -57.69
C GLY A 719 21.62 -39.14 -58.93
N VAL A 720 22.50 -40.14 -58.99
CA VAL A 720 23.55 -40.27 -60.01
C VAL A 720 23.03 -40.96 -61.28
N THR A 721 23.20 -40.31 -62.42
CA THR A 721 23.03 -40.91 -63.76
C THR A 721 24.37 -40.95 -64.48
N VAL A 722 24.74 -42.12 -65.00
CA VAL A 722 25.96 -42.33 -65.79
C VAL A 722 25.61 -42.36 -67.28
N TYR A 723 26.34 -41.61 -68.09
CA TYR A 723 26.20 -41.55 -69.55
C TYR A 723 27.41 -42.22 -70.22
N PRO A 724 27.28 -43.49 -70.68
CA PRO A 724 28.39 -44.24 -71.26
C PRO A 724 28.81 -43.77 -72.67
N THR A 725 28.06 -42.85 -73.30
CA THR A 725 28.28 -42.41 -74.69
C THR A 725 28.56 -40.91 -74.85
N GLY A 726 29.06 -40.24 -73.80
CA GLY A 726 29.73 -38.95 -73.94
C GLY A 726 29.22 -37.82 -73.04
N CYS A 727 30.14 -36.94 -72.70
CA CYS A 727 29.99 -35.73 -71.89
C CYS A 727 28.83 -34.80 -72.27
N ALA A 728 28.53 -34.68 -73.57
CA ALA A 728 27.50 -33.77 -74.04
C ALA A 728 26.11 -34.06 -73.44
N SER A 729 25.79 -35.33 -73.19
CA SER A 729 24.50 -35.73 -72.60
C SER A 729 24.41 -35.43 -71.10
N ALA A 730 25.53 -35.54 -70.38
CA ALA A 730 25.60 -35.19 -68.96
C ALA A 730 25.51 -33.67 -68.75
N ILE A 731 26.22 -32.90 -69.59
CA ILE A 731 26.21 -31.42 -69.58
C ILE A 731 24.82 -30.87 -69.93
N ALA A 732 24.19 -31.39 -70.99
CA ALA A 732 22.84 -30.98 -71.36
C ALA A 732 21.81 -31.32 -70.28
N GLY A 733 22.05 -32.36 -69.48
CA GLY A 733 21.16 -32.81 -68.41
C GLY A 733 21.30 -32.05 -67.09
N SER A 734 22.44 -31.40 -66.81
CA SER A 734 22.62 -30.51 -65.64
C SER A 734 22.33 -29.05 -65.96
N GLY A 735 22.55 -28.61 -67.20
CA GLY A 735 22.57 -27.18 -67.54
C GLY A 735 23.75 -26.41 -66.91
N ALA A 736 24.68 -27.09 -66.23
CA ALA A 736 25.90 -26.51 -65.66
C ALA A 736 27.08 -26.67 -66.63
N THR A 737 28.07 -25.78 -66.57
CA THR A 737 29.33 -25.94 -67.31
C THR A 737 30.13 -27.11 -66.73
N ALA A 738 30.33 -28.22 -67.46
CA ALA A 738 31.13 -29.32 -66.89
C ALA A 738 32.62 -28.99 -66.81
N THR A 739 33.27 -29.54 -65.78
CA THR A 739 34.73 -29.65 -65.72
C THR A 739 35.18 -30.92 -66.43
N HIS A 740 36.19 -30.76 -67.29
CA HIS A 740 36.84 -31.81 -68.05
C HIS A 740 38.15 -32.19 -67.37
N ASP A 741 38.39 -33.50 -67.23
CA ASP A 741 39.69 -34.09 -66.87
C ASP A 741 40.27 -34.88 -68.05
#